data_AF-A0A1K1LH04-F1
#
_entry.id   AF-A0A1K1LH04-F1
#
_cell.length_a   1.000
_cell.length_b   1.000
_cell.length_c   1.000
_cell.angle_alpha   90.00
_cell.angle_beta   90.00
_cell.angle_gamma   90.00
#
_symmetry.space_group_name_H-M   'P 1'
#
loop_
_entity.id
_entity.type
_entity.pdbx_description
1 polymer ?
#
loop_
_entity_poly.entity_id
_entity_poly.type
_entity_poly.pdbx_seq_one_letter_code
_entity_poly.pdbx_strand_id
1 'polypeptide(L)'
;MLRPLAAALRPGLEPEVLPAVPGPADLARLAAEGRPVLLLQPRAEGPWEGMLLARRDEAAAPEAEAAVVDVPGTPAPSCEPGDGEIACDGVRFADLPHGGSIWHAGSLVPAWRQELLALGARPDAAALDVMGQRGIWLQPQGDVPPLAVMCCGQGAVWPGMGRELYDHFPAARAAMDRIARAADWDVLALLDETDVEKIGLTRWQQPYLFLLEYAQWSHLASLGLRPSLICGHSLGELIALCLAGVYEPEVAWYILDTRSTHMAELEARATRETGMMAVPAEASVIEEARRTWPQLYVSNYNSPRQFIISGPRDVLLEARKSLRKRRIPAIMLNVSLAFHHPSMRVLRDMSLRRLNALAMQAPQIPLLSCITTRPYPDDQPGICEHIGDLDENSVRWVECVQAMWQRDGIRHFVEMGPQDTLCGLVNDIEPQALCLAAGRKGKEAEGMRQTCARLYALGHLTHDGVARHRQRWLDAAPAPAAAPEVPAAPAASAPARDELPEAARTVMGILAAACGREAASLKPEMDLRYDLALRSSRFPLIVQEVEEALGITVDFEALLHVATVGDLLRVLASLAPAEEAPGEAAPLSAPRHGSGEDLPPLCCFDLGCCDEDGQPLPLALDPAARGMGAHAGDVVAVWGPEAHRLPLAELLGSLAPLGMTFALPEAALEACLPLEKLGGHLYGLPALTSFTALPEAVHRACGRLDGILLCAPAGGDLPADAMEALCRSARACGVRYVYALRWLHAGGAAHAAPWQEAGEAAARELDLPWRVVCVDDGGRPPIPRELGDLLARALTHGTSDRVLWRRAPAGAPVRDWQWLERPDLFPRVFSAAVAHEAMPWPEAARPSSRQMLACAQFSRYADPRLAGHGALPPDGRPWLPLSEILQTMLESGRLQLPWLEATGFSDLRFAAPLPLPRGVTRECRISARSQSWLLQDGVMTRMCRVRLHSRDLAPNLRRINHFSPLARGMVFLAAAAGSLPPLWPGEMAATGPDLPLDGFYADCGMAEGWRLLEHLAPAGPDMWQGRFDGAAQGIAPAGKSGYCSLLAAVDAIVQAACRIMEETVPRAGAPEGGTLWPQEWRLSGIGFIRFADAALLCGALMPWRLQLRRGWDDDRLQRYDAQVVDADGRVLLTLHQMEFEKDVRPQEGAGA
;
A
#
# COMPACT_ATOMS: atom_id res chain seq x y z
N MET A 1 -16.39 -72.09 33.81
CA MET A 1 -16.31 -70.69 33.31
C MET A 1 -17.63 -70.15 32.78
N LEU A 2 -18.49 -70.94 32.11
CA LEU A 2 -19.71 -70.42 31.49
C LEU A 2 -20.93 -70.23 32.42
N ARG A 3 -20.98 -70.90 33.58
CA ARG A 3 -22.12 -70.82 34.53
C ARG A 3 -22.42 -69.41 35.07
N PRO A 4 -21.43 -68.59 35.48
CA PRO A 4 -21.69 -67.22 35.91
C PRO A 4 -22.24 -66.34 34.78
N LEU A 5 -21.74 -66.52 33.56
CA LEU A 5 -22.17 -65.78 32.37
C LEU A 5 -23.62 -66.13 31.98
N ALA A 6 -23.96 -67.42 32.03
CA ALA A 6 -25.31 -67.91 31.76
C ALA A 6 -26.33 -67.41 32.80
N ALA A 7 -25.96 -67.38 34.07
CA ALA A 7 -26.79 -66.85 35.16
C ALA A 7 -27.04 -65.33 35.04
N ALA A 8 -26.08 -64.57 34.50
CA ALA A 8 -26.21 -63.13 34.25
C ALA A 8 -27.12 -62.82 33.05
N LEU A 9 -27.14 -63.67 32.03
CA LEU A 9 -28.05 -63.53 30.88
C LEU A 9 -29.48 -63.94 31.23
N ARG A 10 -29.68 -65.03 31.99
CA ARG A 10 -30.99 -65.43 32.53
C ARG A 10 -30.84 -66.37 33.74
N PRO A 11 -31.52 -66.13 34.88
CA PRO A 11 -31.45 -67.02 36.03
C PRO A 11 -32.01 -68.42 35.71
N GLY A 12 -31.25 -69.48 36.01
CA GLY A 12 -31.65 -70.89 35.81
C GLY A 12 -31.17 -71.54 34.51
N LEU A 13 -30.29 -70.90 33.74
CA LEU A 13 -29.71 -71.44 32.50
C LEU A 13 -28.45 -72.28 32.83
N GLU A 14 -28.50 -73.60 32.63
CA GLU A 14 -27.34 -74.50 32.81
C GLU A 14 -26.62 -74.76 31.47
N PRO A 15 -25.32 -74.43 31.35
CA PRO A 15 -24.57 -74.65 30.11
C PRO A 15 -24.16 -76.13 29.94
N GLU A 16 -24.43 -76.72 28.79
CA GLU A 16 -23.99 -78.06 28.37
C GLU A 16 -22.75 -77.95 27.45
N VAL A 17 -21.77 -78.85 27.59
CA VAL A 17 -20.54 -78.83 26.78
C VAL A 17 -20.67 -79.86 25.65
N LEU A 18 -20.55 -79.39 24.41
CA LEU A 18 -20.58 -80.23 23.20
C LEU A 18 -19.15 -80.52 22.68
N PRO A 19 -18.95 -81.61 21.92
CA PRO A 19 -17.71 -81.81 21.18
C PRO A 19 -17.46 -80.67 20.17
N ALA A 20 -16.19 -80.43 19.83
CA ALA A 20 -15.71 -79.21 19.14
C ALA A 20 -16.39 -78.88 17.79
N VAL A 21 -17.05 -79.86 17.16
CA VAL A 21 -17.95 -79.67 16.01
C VAL A 21 -19.17 -80.59 16.22
N PRO A 22 -20.37 -80.06 16.51
CA PRO A 22 -21.56 -80.89 16.74
C PRO A 22 -22.07 -81.50 15.42
N GLY A 23 -22.53 -82.76 15.47
CA GLY A 23 -23.08 -83.43 14.30
C GLY A 23 -24.53 -83.03 14.01
N PRO A 24 -25.07 -83.35 12.82
CA PRO A 24 -26.46 -83.02 12.45
C PRO A 24 -27.52 -83.55 13.43
N ALA A 25 -27.25 -84.69 14.08
CA ALA A 25 -28.12 -85.28 15.09
C ALA A 25 -28.13 -84.49 16.42
N ASP A 26 -27.01 -83.87 16.80
CA ASP A 26 -26.89 -83.05 18.01
C ASP A 26 -27.63 -81.72 17.86
N LEU A 27 -27.51 -81.10 16.67
CA LEU A 27 -28.23 -79.87 16.32
C LEU A 27 -29.75 -80.11 16.18
N ALA A 28 -30.16 -81.27 15.63
CA ALA A 28 -31.57 -81.64 15.54
C ALA A 28 -32.19 -81.90 16.94
N ARG A 29 -31.44 -82.50 17.87
CA ARG A 29 -31.86 -82.66 19.28
C ARG A 29 -32.09 -81.30 19.95
N LEU A 30 -31.17 -80.36 19.75
CA LEU A 30 -31.22 -79.01 20.35
C LEU A 30 -32.36 -78.14 19.78
N ALA A 31 -32.70 -78.31 18.50
CA ALA A 31 -33.82 -77.63 17.86
C ALA A 31 -35.20 -78.18 18.25
N ALA A 32 -35.29 -79.43 18.71
CA ALA A 32 -36.56 -80.12 18.99
C ALA A 32 -37.28 -79.62 20.26
N GLU A 33 -36.61 -78.88 21.14
CA GLU A 33 -37.18 -78.41 22.42
C GLU A 33 -37.82 -77.00 22.35
N GLY A 34 -37.83 -76.36 21.18
CA GLY A 34 -38.51 -75.06 20.97
C GLY A 34 -37.92 -73.88 21.76
N ARG A 35 -36.69 -74.01 22.27
CA ARG A 35 -35.96 -72.99 23.04
C ARG A 35 -34.77 -72.45 22.24
N PRO A 36 -34.44 -71.14 22.35
CA PRO A 36 -33.27 -70.57 21.69
C PRO A 36 -31.98 -71.13 22.31
N VAL A 37 -31.03 -71.54 21.46
CA VAL A 37 -29.74 -72.10 21.87
C VAL A 37 -28.63 -71.13 21.43
N LEU A 38 -27.72 -70.79 22.35
CA LEU A 38 -26.57 -69.92 22.08
C LEU A 38 -25.29 -70.77 22.02
N LEU A 39 -24.61 -70.78 20.88
CA LEU A 39 -23.33 -71.47 20.69
C LEU A 39 -22.18 -70.45 20.78
N LEU A 40 -21.24 -70.71 21.69
CA LEU A 40 -20.07 -69.88 21.93
C LEU A 40 -18.82 -70.68 21.55
N GLN A 41 -18.04 -70.19 20.58
CA GLN A 41 -16.81 -70.84 20.15
C GLN A 41 -15.58 -70.04 20.63
N PRO A 42 -14.56 -70.67 21.24
CA PRO A 42 -13.37 -69.96 21.68
C PRO A 42 -12.44 -69.64 20.51
N ARG A 43 -11.87 -68.43 20.50
CA ARG A 43 -10.69 -68.08 19.67
C ARG A 43 -9.40 -68.35 20.43
N ALA A 44 -8.32 -68.58 19.69
CA ALA A 44 -7.00 -68.84 20.26
C ALA A 44 -6.40 -67.59 20.97
N GLU A 45 -6.76 -66.37 20.53
CA GLU A 45 -6.33 -65.11 21.16
C GLU A 45 -7.48 -64.08 21.07
N GLY A 46 -8.12 -63.72 22.20
CA GLY A 46 -9.21 -62.72 22.28
C GLY A 46 -10.57 -63.26 22.77
N PRO A 47 -11.54 -62.41 23.19
CA PRO A 47 -12.81 -62.86 23.76
C PRO A 47 -13.74 -63.45 22.69
N TRP A 48 -14.60 -64.37 23.14
CA TRP A 48 -15.47 -65.27 22.39
C TRP A 48 -16.35 -64.58 21.32
N GLU A 49 -16.44 -65.17 20.13
CA GLU A 49 -17.44 -64.82 19.11
C GLU A 49 -18.73 -65.62 19.39
N GLY A 50 -19.86 -64.94 19.58
CA GLY A 50 -21.17 -65.58 19.71
C GLY A 50 -21.85 -65.69 18.36
N MET A 51 -22.26 -66.89 17.96
CA MET A 51 -23.07 -67.12 16.77
C MET A 51 -24.52 -67.39 17.18
N LEU A 52 -25.46 -66.59 16.69
CA LEU A 52 -26.89 -66.80 16.87
C LEU A 52 -27.41 -67.76 15.77
N LEU A 53 -28.25 -68.74 16.09
CA LEU A 53 -29.02 -69.46 15.07
C LEU A 53 -30.47 -69.71 15.49
N ALA A 54 -31.33 -68.98 14.78
CA ALA A 54 -32.73 -69.15 14.36
C ALA A 54 -33.73 -69.93 15.23
N ARG A 55 -34.92 -69.33 15.41
CA ARG A 55 -36.18 -70.05 15.65
C ARG A 55 -36.64 -70.73 14.36
N ARG A 56 -37.35 -71.85 14.50
CA ARG A 56 -37.86 -72.71 13.41
C ARG A 56 -38.70 -72.00 12.34
N ASP A 57 -39.17 -70.78 12.59
CA ASP A 57 -40.08 -70.05 11.71
C ASP A 57 -39.36 -69.16 10.66
N GLU A 58 -38.02 -69.04 10.71
CA GLU A 58 -37.21 -68.17 9.83
C GLU A 58 -36.37 -68.94 8.78
N ALA A 59 -36.79 -70.13 8.36
CA ALA A 59 -36.02 -70.99 7.47
C ALA A 59 -36.01 -70.58 5.96
N ALA A 60 -36.34 -69.33 5.61
CA ALA A 60 -36.51 -68.92 4.20
C ALA A 60 -35.82 -67.61 3.78
N ALA A 61 -34.83 -67.11 4.54
CA ALA A 61 -33.99 -65.99 4.11
C ALA A 61 -32.52 -66.43 4.01
N PRO A 62 -31.86 -66.28 2.84
CA PRO A 62 -30.41 -66.43 2.73
C PRO A 62 -29.74 -65.14 3.20
N GLU A 63 -28.65 -65.27 3.95
CA GLU A 63 -27.82 -64.22 4.59
C GLU A 63 -28.34 -63.73 5.95
N ALA A 64 -28.04 -64.53 6.97
CA ALA A 64 -28.11 -64.12 8.37
C ALA A 64 -26.97 -63.13 8.69
N GLU A 65 -27.31 -61.86 8.92
CA GLU A 65 -26.41 -60.88 9.54
C GLU A 65 -25.98 -61.37 10.94
N ALA A 66 -24.67 -61.43 11.17
CA ALA A 66 -24.12 -61.69 12.49
C ALA A 66 -24.41 -60.48 13.41
N ALA A 67 -25.49 -60.55 14.19
CA ALA A 67 -25.72 -59.59 15.27
C ALA A 67 -24.76 -59.90 16.44
N VAL A 68 -23.71 -59.10 16.57
CA VAL A 68 -22.84 -59.08 17.75
C VAL A 68 -23.66 -58.52 18.92
N VAL A 69 -23.86 -59.32 19.96
CA VAL A 69 -24.50 -58.86 21.20
C VAL A 69 -23.47 -58.07 22.02
N ASP A 70 -23.81 -56.82 22.31
CA ASP A 70 -22.99 -55.87 23.08
C ASP A 70 -22.62 -56.43 24.46
N VAL A 71 -21.32 -56.47 24.75
CA VAL A 71 -20.81 -56.68 26.11
C VAL A 71 -20.57 -55.30 26.73
N PRO A 72 -21.19 -54.94 27.86
CA PRO A 72 -20.89 -53.68 28.54
C PRO A 72 -19.38 -53.61 28.87
N GLY A 73 -18.67 -52.68 28.24
CA GLY A 73 -17.22 -52.49 28.42
C GLY A 73 -16.35 -52.57 27.15
N THR A 74 -16.93 -52.72 25.96
CA THR A 74 -16.18 -52.61 24.70
C THR A 74 -15.73 -51.14 24.48
N PRO A 75 -14.43 -50.88 24.22
CA PRO A 75 -13.94 -49.50 24.06
C PRO A 75 -14.46 -48.82 22.78
N ALA A 76 -14.53 -47.48 22.82
CA ALA A 76 -14.79 -46.56 21.70
C ALA A 76 -13.85 -46.80 20.49
N PRO A 77 -14.15 -46.23 19.29
CA PRO A 77 -13.26 -46.25 18.10
C PRO A 77 -11.79 -46.22 18.48
N SER A 78 -11.00 -47.21 18.00
CA SER A 78 -9.75 -47.63 18.65
C SER A 78 -8.83 -46.46 19.04
N CYS A 79 -8.66 -46.27 20.36
CA CYS A 79 -7.88 -45.21 21.00
C CYS A 79 -6.36 -45.49 21.09
N GLU A 80 -5.82 -46.45 20.33
CA GLU A 80 -4.39 -46.78 20.37
C GLU A 80 -3.54 -45.62 19.78
N PRO A 81 -2.49 -45.16 20.48
CA PRO A 81 -1.64 -44.08 20.00
C PRO A 81 -0.67 -44.58 18.93
N GLY A 82 -0.77 -44.07 17.69
CA GLY A 82 0.36 -44.13 16.74
C GLY A 82 0.03 -44.27 15.27
N ASP A 83 -1.10 -44.87 14.88
CA ASP A 83 -1.38 -45.17 13.47
C ASP A 83 -2.55 -44.31 12.95
N GLY A 84 -2.27 -43.43 11.96
CA GLY A 84 -3.28 -42.66 11.23
C GLY A 84 -3.70 -41.30 11.79
N GLU A 85 -3.01 -40.75 12.80
CA GLU A 85 -3.23 -39.38 13.29
C GLU A 85 -2.21 -38.39 12.71
N ILE A 86 -2.70 -37.24 12.24
CA ILE A 86 -1.89 -36.09 11.83
C ILE A 86 -2.28 -34.87 12.66
N ALA A 87 -1.33 -34.31 13.39
CA ALA A 87 -1.46 -32.98 13.99
C ALA A 87 -0.82 -31.93 13.06
N CYS A 88 -1.63 -30.97 12.59
CA CYS A 88 -1.20 -29.90 11.70
C CYS A 88 -1.98 -28.61 11.97
N ASP A 89 -1.28 -27.47 12.02
CA ASP A 89 -1.85 -26.11 12.15
C ASP A 89 -2.86 -25.92 13.31
N GLY A 90 -2.68 -26.70 14.38
CA GLY A 90 -3.55 -26.68 15.57
C GLY A 90 -4.83 -27.52 15.45
N VAL A 91 -4.91 -28.40 14.45
CA VAL A 91 -5.97 -29.40 14.28
C VAL A 91 -5.36 -30.81 14.33
N ARG A 92 -6.09 -31.75 14.93
CA ARG A 92 -5.79 -33.19 14.89
C ARG A 92 -6.76 -33.86 13.95
N PHE A 93 -6.23 -34.55 12.95
CA PHE A 93 -6.96 -35.32 11.95
C PHE A 93 -6.67 -36.79 12.18
N ALA A 94 -7.68 -37.64 12.18
CA ALA A 94 -7.50 -39.06 12.41
C ALA A 94 -8.52 -39.90 11.65
N ASP A 95 -8.04 -41.02 11.10
CA ASP A 95 -8.88 -42.08 10.56
C ASP A 95 -8.97 -43.21 11.58
N LEU A 96 -10.16 -43.44 12.13
CA LEU A 96 -10.40 -44.36 13.23
C LEU A 96 -11.11 -45.62 12.73
N PRO A 97 -10.46 -46.79 12.72
CA PRO A 97 -11.14 -48.04 12.40
C PRO A 97 -12.11 -48.41 13.55
N HIS A 98 -13.40 -48.51 13.22
CA HIS A 98 -14.44 -48.84 14.19
C HIS A 98 -15.62 -49.57 13.55
N GLY A 99 -16.01 -50.70 14.14
CA GLY A 99 -17.19 -51.46 13.71
C GLY A 99 -17.17 -51.92 12.25
N GLY A 100 -15.99 -52.16 11.66
CA GLY A 100 -15.82 -52.53 10.24
C GLY A 100 -15.85 -51.37 9.24
N SER A 101 -15.88 -50.12 9.73
CA SER A 101 -15.84 -48.89 8.94
C SER A 101 -14.71 -47.97 9.40
N ILE A 102 -14.25 -47.05 8.56
CA ILE A 102 -13.35 -45.98 8.95
C ILE A 102 -14.18 -44.77 9.35
N TRP A 103 -13.85 -44.13 10.47
CA TRP A 103 -14.45 -42.87 10.91
C TRP A 103 -13.44 -41.75 10.76
N HIS A 104 -13.82 -40.68 10.05
CA HIS A 104 -12.99 -39.50 9.93
C HIS A 104 -13.26 -38.60 11.14
N ALA A 105 -12.19 -38.27 11.88
CA ALA A 105 -12.26 -37.42 13.05
C ALA A 105 -11.37 -36.18 12.88
N GLY A 106 -11.93 -35.01 13.21
CA GLY A 106 -11.22 -33.74 13.30
C GLY A 106 -11.40 -33.16 14.70
N SER A 107 -10.33 -32.71 15.35
CA SER A 107 -10.40 -32.14 16.70
C SER A 107 -9.48 -30.95 16.93
N LEU A 108 -9.97 -30.00 17.73
CA LEU A 108 -9.19 -28.88 18.28
C LEU A 108 -8.71 -29.12 19.71
N VAL A 109 -9.13 -30.23 20.33
CA VAL A 109 -8.85 -30.53 21.73
C VAL A 109 -7.63 -31.44 21.83
N PRO A 110 -6.59 -31.08 22.60
CA PRO A 110 -5.41 -31.94 22.76
C PRO A 110 -5.72 -33.32 23.33
N ALA A 111 -6.70 -33.42 24.23
CA ALA A 111 -7.13 -34.66 24.90
C ALA A 111 -8.36 -35.33 24.27
N TRP A 112 -8.62 -35.09 22.97
CA TRP A 112 -9.85 -35.52 22.28
C TRP A 112 -10.16 -37.03 22.38
N ARG A 113 -9.14 -37.90 22.41
CA ARG A 113 -9.34 -39.35 22.58
C ARG A 113 -10.00 -39.72 23.91
N GLN A 114 -9.76 -38.98 24.98
CA GLN A 114 -10.38 -39.24 26.29
C GLN A 114 -11.88 -38.91 26.26
N GLU A 115 -12.26 -37.87 25.52
CA GLU A 115 -13.66 -37.48 25.31
C GLU A 115 -14.41 -38.54 24.48
N LEU A 116 -13.75 -39.21 23.53
CA LEU A 116 -14.35 -40.30 22.76
C LEU A 116 -14.71 -41.52 23.61
N LEU A 117 -14.06 -41.74 24.76
CA LEU A 117 -14.41 -42.83 25.68
C LEU A 117 -15.82 -42.66 26.27
N ALA A 118 -16.36 -41.45 26.25
CA ALA A 118 -17.74 -41.17 26.67
C ALA A 118 -18.78 -41.52 25.59
N LEU A 119 -18.35 -41.83 24.36
CA LEU A 119 -19.25 -42.22 23.27
C LEU A 119 -19.51 -43.73 23.31
N GLY A 120 -20.77 -44.11 23.09
CA GLY A 120 -21.14 -45.51 22.88
C GLY A 120 -20.61 -46.06 21.55
N ALA A 121 -20.67 -47.38 21.36
CA ALA A 121 -20.17 -48.06 20.16
C ALA A 121 -20.86 -47.60 18.85
N ARG A 122 -22.04 -47.00 18.91
CA ARG A 122 -22.72 -46.35 17.78
C ARG A 122 -23.32 -45.01 18.25
N PRO A 123 -22.57 -43.90 18.19
CA PRO A 123 -23.07 -42.62 18.65
C PRO A 123 -24.19 -42.12 17.75
N ASP A 124 -25.26 -41.59 18.34
CA ASP A 124 -26.36 -40.94 17.60
C ASP A 124 -26.03 -39.49 17.26
N ALA A 125 -26.88 -38.84 16.45
CA ALA A 125 -26.66 -37.45 16.02
C ALA A 125 -26.57 -36.47 17.19
N ALA A 126 -27.32 -36.69 18.27
CA ALA A 126 -27.29 -35.83 19.45
C ALA A 126 -25.95 -35.95 20.20
N ALA A 127 -25.41 -37.16 20.35
CA ALA A 127 -24.10 -37.39 20.93
C ALA A 127 -22.98 -36.76 20.08
N LEU A 128 -23.08 -36.86 18.75
CA LEU A 128 -22.15 -36.23 17.81
C LEU A 128 -22.21 -34.70 17.87
N ASP A 129 -23.41 -34.11 18.00
CA ASP A 129 -23.58 -32.67 18.17
C ASP A 129 -22.93 -32.16 19.47
N VAL A 130 -23.08 -32.91 20.58
CA VAL A 130 -22.44 -32.58 21.85
C VAL A 130 -20.91 -32.63 21.73
N MET A 131 -20.36 -33.59 20.99
CA MET A 131 -18.92 -33.62 20.70
C MET A 131 -18.49 -32.43 19.84
N GLY A 132 -19.29 -32.07 18.84
CA GLY A 132 -19.05 -30.90 17.99
C GLY A 132 -18.97 -29.60 18.81
N GLN A 133 -19.87 -29.43 19.80
CA GLN A 133 -19.84 -28.30 20.75
C GLN A 133 -18.57 -28.29 21.62
N ARG A 134 -17.95 -29.45 21.84
CA ARG A 134 -16.66 -29.59 22.54
C ARG A 134 -15.45 -29.48 21.61
N GLY A 135 -15.64 -29.25 20.31
CA GLY A 135 -14.55 -29.13 19.35
C GLY A 135 -14.02 -30.45 18.80
N ILE A 136 -14.86 -31.48 18.75
CA ILE A 136 -14.57 -32.81 18.20
C ILE A 136 -15.66 -33.17 17.19
N TRP A 137 -15.31 -33.35 15.92
CA TRP A 137 -16.23 -33.78 14.87
C TRP A 137 -15.80 -35.15 14.36
N LEU A 138 -16.76 -36.06 14.24
CA LEU A 138 -16.52 -37.40 13.72
C LEU A 138 -17.71 -37.87 12.87
N GLN A 139 -17.43 -38.57 11.79
CA GLN A 139 -18.45 -39.16 10.91
C GLN A 139 -17.90 -40.47 10.30
N PRO A 140 -18.73 -41.50 10.08
CA PRO A 140 -18.30 -42.68 9.34
C PRO A 140 -18.03 -42.30 7.88
N GLN A 141 -17.04 -42.96 7.28
CA GLN A 141 -16.76 -42.89 5.85
C GLN A 141 -18.02 -43.30 5.06
N GLY A 142 -18.38 -42.49 4.06
CA GLY A 142 -19.54 -42.72 3.21
C GLY A 142 -19.54 -41.80 1.99
N ASP A 143 -20.66 -41.75 1.28
CA ASP A 143 -20.84 -40.86 0.14
C ASP A 143 -20.77 -39.40 0.59
N VAL A 144 -19.84 -38.65 0.01
CA VAL A 144 -19.60 -37.24 0.33
C VAL A 144 -20.46 -36.36 -0.58
N PRO A 145 -21.44 -35.59 -0.04
CA PRO A 145 -22.27 -34.72 -0.86
C PRO A 145 -21.45 -33.62 -1.55
N PRO A 146 -21.84 -33.18 -2.77
CA PRO A 146 -21.18 -32.08 -3.47
C PRO A 146 -21.12 -30.80 -2.64
N LEU A 147 -19.98 -30.11 -2.71
CA LEU A 147 -19.68 -28.93 -1.92
C LEU A 147 -19.40 -27.72 -2.80
N ALA A 148 -19.95 -26.57 -2.43
CA ALA A 148 -19.64 -25.29 -3.02
C ALA A 148 -18.80 -24.42 -2.08
N VAL A 149 -17.85 -23.67 -2.65
CA VAL A 149 -17.12 -22.61 -1.94
C VAL A 149 -17.65 -21.25 -2.38
N MET A 150 -17.94 -20.39 -1.42
CA MET A 150 -18.59 -19.09 -1.61
C MET A 150 -17.66 -17.97 -1.17
N CYS A 151 -17.41 -17.00 -2.03
CA CYS A 151 -16.64 -15.78 -1.73
C CYS A 151 -17.60 -14.64 -1.37
N CYS A 152 -17.36 -13.93 -0.27
CA CYS A 152 -18.31 -12.96 0.24
C CYS A 152 -18.19 -11.59 -0.45
N GLY A 153 -19.26 -10.79 -0.36
CA GLY A 153 -19.27 -9.43 -0.88
C GLY A 153 -18.59 -8.43 0.08
N GLN A 154 -18.51 -7.17 -0.34
CA GLN A 154 -18.02 -6.09 0.51
C GLN A 154 -18.85 -6.00 1.82
N GLY A 155 -18.20 -6.18 2.97
CA GLY A 155 -18.87 -6.37 4.28
C GLY A 155 -18.01 -5.93 5.48
N ALA A 156 -18.38 -6.33 6.70
CA ALA A 156 -17.73 -5.80 7.91
C ALA A 156 -16.21 -6.07 7.95
N VAL A 157 -15.44 -5.01 8.19
CA VAL A 157 -13.98 -5.03 8.44
C VAL A 157 -13.69 -4.54 9.85
N TRP A 158 -12.54 -4.92 10.41
CA TRP A 158 -12.08 -4.45 11.72
C TRP A 158 -10.54 -4.46 11.81
N PRO A 159 -9.96 -3.65 12.72
CA PRO A 159 -8.53 -3.65 13.00
C PRO A 159 -7.97 -5.04 13.31
N GLY A 160 -6.87 -5.41 12.68
CA GLY A 160 -6.25 -6.73 12.89
C GLY A 160 -6.88 -7.89 12.10
N MET A 161 -7.86 -7.65 11.22
CA MET A 161 -8.44 -8.69 10.37
C MET A 161 -7.35 -9.42 9.54
N GLY A 162 -7.35 -10.74 9.55
CA GLY A 162 -6.36 -11.57 8.85
C GLY A 162 -5.03 -11.75 9.59
N ARG A 163 -4.77 -11.03 10.69
CA ARG A 163 -3.52 -11.17 11.48
C ARG A 163 -3.35 -12.58 12.02
N GLU A 164 -4.41 -13.14 12.60
CA GLU A 164 -4.37 -14.49 13.15
C GLU A 164 -4.07 -15.54 12.07
N LEU A 165 -4.65 -15.37 10.87
CA LEU A 165 -4.37 -16.27 9.75
C LEU A 165 -2.91 -16.17 9.30
N TYR A 166 -2.42 -14.94 9.20
CA TYR A 166 -1.04 -14.65 8.85
C TYR A 166 -0.06 -15.31 9.84
N ASP A 167 -0.33 -15.23 11.14
CA ASP A 167 0.57 -15.70 12.19
C ASP A 167 0.55 -17.22 12.36
N HIS A 168 -0.60 -17.87 12.18
CA HIS A 168 -0.77 -19.29 12.54
C HIS A 168 -0.70 -20.27 11.37
N PHE A 169 -0.94 -19.86 10.12
CA PHE A 169 -1.07 -20.79 8.99
C PHE A 169 -0.03 -20.49 7.90
N PRO A 170 0.99 -21.35 7.71
CA PRO A 170 2.05 -21.12 6.72
C PRO A 170 1.56 -20.91 5.29
N ALA A 171 0.54 -21.66 4.85
CA ALA A 171 -0.04 -21.49 3.51
C ALA A 171 -0.78 -20.16 3.34
N ALA A 172 -1.54 -19.72 4.35
CA ALA A 172 -2.20 -18.43 4.37
C ALA A 172 -1.17 -17.29 4.35
N ARG A 173 -0.14 -17.39 5.20
CA ARG A 173 1.01 -16.48 5.23
C ARG A 173 1.67 -16.34 3.87
N ALA A 174 1.98 -17.46 3.22
CA ALA A 174 2.63 -17.48 1.92
C ALA A 174 1.77 -16.88 0.80
N ALA A 175 0.45 -17.05 0.89
CA ALA A 175 -0.52 -16.46 -0.03
C ALA A 175 -0.65 -14.94 0.16
N MET A 176 -0.78 -14.48 1.41
CA MET A 176 -0.76 -13.04 1.73
C MET A 176 0.56 -12.40 1.31
N ASP A 177 1.68 -13.10 1.55
CA ASP A 177 2.99 -12.67 1.07
C ASP A 177 3.03 -12.61 -0.46
N ARG A 178 2.45 -13.58 -1.18
CA ARG A 178 2.36 -13.57 -2.65
C ARG A 178 1.61 -12.34 -3.16
N ILE A 179 0.53 -11.93 -2.50
CA ILE A 179 -0.19 -10.71 -2.86
C ILE A 179 0.58 -9.46 -2.46
N ALA A 180 1.23 -9.44 -1.30
CA ALA A 180 2.10 -8.33 -0.91
C ALA A 180 3.27 -8.13 -1.88
N ARG A 181 3.81 -9.22 -2.43
CA ARG A 181 4.76 -9.21 -3.55
C ARG A 181 4.19 -8.63 -4.82
N ALA A 182 2.87 -8.57 -4.96
CA ALA A 182 2.17 -8.05 -6.12
C ALA A 182 1.42 -6.73 -5.84
N ALA A 183 1.56 -6.17 -4.63
CA ALA A 183 0.88 -4.96 -4.22
C ALA A 183 1.73 -3.69 -4.33
N ASP A 184 1.19 -2.68 -5.01
CA ASP A 184 1.86 -1.40 -5.27
C ASP A 184 1.99 -0.52 -4.01
N TRP A 185 1.53 -1.03 -2.87
CA TRP A 185 1.60 -0.43 -1.56
C TRP A 185 1.69 -1.55 -0.51
N ASP A 186 2.03 -1.18 0.73
CA ASP A 186 2.18 -2.17 1.80
C ASP A 186 0.80 -2.70 2.23
N VAL A 187 0.27 -3.65 1.47
CA VAL A 187 -1.06 -4.23 1.73
C VAL A 187 -1.15 -4.87 3.10
N LEU A 188 -0.04 -5.36 3.63
CA LEU A 188 0.00 -6.02 4.92
C LEU A 188 -0.02 -5.04 6.09
N ALA A 189 0.29 -3.77 5.86
CA ALA A 189 0.11 -2.72 6.86
C ALA A 189 -1.38 -2.59 7.25
N LEU A 190 -2.33 -3.05 6.42
CA LEU A 190 -3.74 -3.12 6.80
C LEU A 190 -3.99 -4.04 8.00
N LEU A 191 -3.15 -5.06 8.20
CA LEU A 191 -3.21 -5.96 9.36
C LEU A 191 -2.86 -5.23 10.67
N ASP A 192 -2.15 -4.10 10.58
CA ASP A 192 -1.74 -3.26 11.70
C ASP A 192 -2.57 -1.97 11.81
N GLU A 193 -3.43 -1.69 10.83
CA GLU A 193 -4.24 -0.48 10.80
C GLU A 193 -5.33 -0.52 11.88
N THR A 194 -5.40 0.54 12.68
CA THR A 194 -6.32 0.67 13.81
C THR A 194 -7.50 1.59 13.52
N ASP A 195 -7.39 2.42 12.48
CA ASP A 195 -8.47 3.28 12.01
C ASP A 195 -9.53 2.46 11.25
N VAL A 196 -10.63 2.17 11.95
CA VAL A 196 -11.80 1.43 11.42
C VAL A 196 -12.44 2.17 10.24
N GLU A 197 -12.49 3.50 10.28
CA GLU A 197 -13.12 4.30 9.23
C GLU A 197 -12.30 4.20 7.95
N LYS A 198 -10.97 4.34 8.07
CA LYS A 198 -10.05 4.17 6.95
C LYS A 198 -10.19 2.80 6.31
N ILE A 199 -10.07 1.70 7.05
CA ILE A 199 -10.17 0.36 6.45
C ILE A 199 -11.57 0.07 5.88
N GLY A 200 -12.59 0.77 6.38
CA GLY A 200 -13.97 0.70 5.90
C GLY A 200 -14.22 1.45 4.58
N LEU A 201 -13.30 2.30 4.12
CA LEU A 201 -13.42 2.96 2.82
C LEU A 201 -13.21 1.96 1.68
N THR A 202 -14.00 2.09 0.61
CA THR A 202 -13.96 1.22 -0.57
C THR A 202 -12.54 0.99 -1.11
N ARG A 203 -11.70 2.04 -1.11
CA ARG A 203 -10.28 2.00 -1.53
C ARG A 203 -9.47 0.92 -0.80
N TRP A 204 -9.72 0.72 0.49
CA TRP A 204 -8.94 -0.18 1.36
C TRP A 204 -9.68 -1.49 1.61
N GLN A 205 -11.00 -1.44 1.72
CA GLN A 205 -11.84 -2.58 2.06
C GLN A 205 -11.81 -3.70 1.02
N GLN A 206 -11.92 -3.38 -0.28
CA GLN A 206 -11.98 -4.42 -1.32
C GLN A 206 -10.66 -5.20 -1.43
N PRO A 207 -9.49 -4.54 -1.49
CA PRO A 207 -8.21 -5.25 -1.51
C PRO A 207 -7.95 -6.03 -0.21
N TYR A 208 -8.39 -5.49 0.92
CA TYR A 208 -8.24 -6.17 2.22
C TYR A 208 -9.06 -7.46 2.30
N LEU A 209 -10.31 -7.43 1.83
CA LEU A 209 -11.16 -8.62 1.78
C LEU A 209 -10.55 -9.71 0.90
N PHE A 210 -10.04 -9.35 -0.27
CA PHE A 210 -9.37 -10.32 -1.15
C PHE A 210 -8.13 -10.94 -0.50
N LEU A 211 -7.32 -10.15 0.21
CA LEU A 211 -6.17 -10.66 0.94
C LEU A 211 -6.60 -11.75 1.95
N LEU A 212 -7.69 -11.51 2.69
CA LEU A 212 -8.24 -12.46 3.65
C LEU A 212 -8.74 -13.75 2.97
N GLU A 213 -9.65 -13.63 1.99
CA GLU A 213 -10.28 -14.78 1.35
C GLU A 213 -9.29 -15.63 0.56
N TYR A 214 -8.34 -14.99 -0.13
CA TYR A 214 -7.28 -15.69 -0.84
C TYR A 214 -6.37 -16.47 0.12
N ALA A 215 -6.09 -15.93 1.30
CA ALA A 215 -5.29 -16.61 2.32
C ALA A 215 -6.02 -17.82 2.90
N GLN A 216 -7.30 -17.66 3.22
CA GLN A 216 -8.17 -18.74 3.67
C GLN A 216 -8.25 -19.86 2.61
N TRP A 217 -8.47 -19.50 1.33
CA TRP A 217 -8.58 -20.46 0.24
C TRP A 217 -7.26 -21.20 0.05
N SER A 218 -6.15 -20.48 0.05
CA SER A 218 -4.83 -21.06 -0.13
C SER A 218 -4.51 -22.09 0.94
N HIS A 219 -4.97 -21.88 2.18
CA HIS A 219 -4.85 -22.87 3.23
C HIS A 219 -5.74 -24.11 2.98
N LEU A 220 -7.02 -23.94 2.71
CA LEU A 220 -7.94 -25.06 2.45
C LEU A 220 -7.54 -25.88 1.21
N ALA A 221 -7.17 -25.20 0.12
CA ALA A 221 -6.67 -25.82 -1.11
C ALA A 221 -5.35 -26.56 -0.87
N SER A 222 -4.46 -26.04 0.00
CA SER A 222 -3.21 -26.72 0.36
C SER A 222 -3.42 -28.04 1.10
N LEU A 223 -4.51 -28.15 1.88
CA LEU A 223 -4.95 -29.40 2.54
C LEU A 223 -5.64 -30.37 1.55
N GLY A 224 -5.88 -29.95 0.31
CA GLY A 224 -6.43 -30.78 -0.76
C GLY A 224 -7.93 -30.61 -1.00
N LEU A 225 -8.56 -29.56 -0.47
CA LEU A 225 -9.98 -29.27 -0.75
C LEU A 225 -10.22 -29.14 -2.26
N ARG A 226 -11.22 -29.86 -2.78
CA ARG A 226 -11.68 -29.77 -4.18
C ARG A 226 -13.19 -29.56 -4.22
N PRO A 227 -13.67 -28.31 -4.30
CA PRO A 227 -15.10 -28.06 -4.39
C PRO A 227 -15.64 -28.51 -5.75
N SER A 228 -16.92 -28.91 -5.77
CA SER A 228 -17.65 -29.21 -7.01
C SER A 228 -18.00 -27.93 -7.78
N LEU A 229 -18.11 -26.80 -7.08
CA LEU A 229 -18.46 -25.51 -7.64
C LEU A 229 -17.90 -24.37 -6.78
N ILE A 230 -17.55 -23.25 -7.39
CA ILE A 230 -17.25 -21.98 -6.72
C ILE A 230 -18.26 -20.92 -7.17
N CYS A 231 -18.60 -20.02 -6.25
CA CYS A 231 -19.39 -18.83 -6.56
C CYS A 231 -18.96 -17.66 -5.68
N GLY A 232 -19.37 -16.45 -6.06
CA GLY A 232 -19.12 -15.27 -5.26
C GLY A 232 -20.34 -14.36 -5.22
N HIS A 233 -20.48 -13.58 -4.16
CA HIS A 233 -21.52 -12.57 -4.03
C HIS A 233 -20.93 -11.19 -4.30
N SER A 234 -21.45 -10.46 -5.30
CA SER A 234 -20.96 -9.12 -5.63
C SER A 234 -19.44 -9.12 -5.87
N LEU A 235 -18.68 -8.32 -5.11
CA LEU A 235 -17.21 -8.28 -5.11
C LEU A 235 -16.57 -9.68 -5.03
N GLY A 236 -17.17 -10.59 -4.26
CA GLY A 236 -16.70 -11.96 -4.10
C GLY A 236 -16.63 -12.73 -5.42
N GLU A 237 -17.39 -12.35 -6.45
CA GLU A 237 -17.32 -13.00 -7.76
C GLU A 237 -15.96 -12.80 -8.44
N LEU A 238 -15.33 -11.63 -8.24
CA LEU A 238 -13.96 -11.37 -8.72
C LEU A 238 -12.91 -12.20 -7.98
N ILE A 239 -13.17 -12.49 -6.70
CA ILE A 239 -12.32 -13.37 -5.89
C ILE A 239 -12.52 -14.81 -6.35
N ALA A 240 -13.76 -15.25 -6.51
CA ALA A 240 -14.14 -16.58 -6.99
C ALA A 240 -13.51 -16.93 -8.35
N LEU A 241 -13.47 -15.98 -9.29
CA LEU A 241 -12.77 -16.12 -10.56
C LEU A 241 -11.28 -16.44 -10.39
N CYS A 242 -10.61 -15.76 -9.45
CA CYS A 242 -9.22 -16.08 -9.09
C CYS A 242 -9.10 -17.50 -8.53
N LEU A 243 -9.98 -17.87 -7.59
CA LEU A 243 -9.92 -19.17 -6.92
C LEU A 243 -10.21 -20.32 -7.89
N ALA A 244 -11.05 -20.06 -8.90
CA ALA A 244 -11.37 -20.99 -9.99
C ALA A 244 -10.28 -21.06 -11.08
N GLY A 245 -9.19 -20.30 -10.96
CA GLY A 245 -8.06 -20.36 -11.89
C GLY A 245 -8.26 -19.64 -13.22
N VAL A 246 -9.25 -18.75 -13.32
CA VAL A 246 -9.48 -17.94 -14.53
C VAL A 246 -8.33 -16.97 -14.78
N TYR A 247 -7.77 -16.41 -13.70
CA TYR A 247 -6.58 -15.59 -13.74
C TYR A 247 -5.75 -15.78 -12.48
N GLU A 248 -4.46 -15.47 -12.60
CA GLU A 248 -3.53 -15.56 -11.49
C GLU A 248 -3.88 -14.56 -10.37
N PRO A 249 -3.58 -14.87 -9.09
CA PRO A 249 -3.81 -13.99 -7.95
C PRO A 249 -3.23 -12.57 -8.08
N GLU A 250 -2.11 -12.41 -8.79
CA GLU A 250 -1.53 -11.10 -9.09
C GLU A 250 -2.41 -10.27 -10.05
N VAL A 251 -3.12 -10.95 -10.96
CA VAL A 251 -4.10 -10.31 -11.86
C VAL A 251 -5.37 -9.98 -11.08
N ALA A 252 -5.82 -10.87 -10.20
CA ALA A 252 -6.95 -10.61 -9.31
C ALA A 252 -6.71 -9.36 -8.45
N TRP A 253 -5.52 -9.26 -7.84
CA TRP A 253 -5.08 -8.09 -7.10
C TRP A 253 -5.15 -6.82 -7.96
N TYR A 254 -4.58 -6.85 -9.17
CA TYR A 254 -4.64 -5.74 -10.12
C TYR A 254 -6.09 -5.29 -10.36
N ILE A 255 -6.99 -6.22 -10.66
CA ILE A 255 -8.40 -5.91 -10.94
C ILE A 255 -9.04 -5.24 -9.73
N LEU A 256 -8.85 -5.80 -8.53
CA LEU A 256 -9.48 -5.33 -7.30
C LEU A 256 -8.93 -4.00 -6.80
N ASP A 257 -7.61 -3.77 -6.83
CA ASP A 257 -6.99 -2.50 -6.41
C ASP A 257 -7.30 -1.37 -7.41
N THR A 258 -7.33 -1.67 -8.72
CA THR A 258 -7.75 -0.71 -9.74
C THR A 258 -9.22 -0.32 -9.56
N ARG A 259 -10.08 -1.33 -9.38
CA ARG A 259 -11.51 -1.13 -9.23
C ARG A 259 -11.81 -0.33 -7.97
N SER A 260 -11.18 -0.68 -6.83
CA SER A 260 -11.37 0.03 -5.58
C SER A 260 -10.91 1.50 -5.66
N THR A 261 -9.82 1.77 -6.39
CA THR A 261 -9.34 3.13 -6.64
C THR A 261 -10.33 3.93 -7.47
N HIS A 262 -10.80 3.40 -8.60
CA HIS A 262 -11.77 4.09 -9.44
C HIS A 262 -13.12 4.28 -8.74
N MET A 263 -13.58 3.31 -7.95
CA MET A 263 -14.78 3.47 -7.14
C MET A 263 -14.61 4.55 -6.08
N ALA A 264 -13.46 4.61 -5.38
CA ALA A 264 -13.19 5.65 -4.40
C ALA A 264 -13.10 7.06 -5.05
N GLU A 265 -12.54 7.17 -6.25
CA GLU A 265 -12.54 8.43 -7.02
C GLU A 265 -13.96 8.87 -7.40
N LEU A 266 -14.81 7.93 -7.82
CA LEU A 266 -16.21 8.20 -8.11
C LEU A 266 -16.97 8.60 -6.83
N GLU A 267 -16.72 7.94 -5.70
CA GLU A 267 -17.31 8.28 -4.40
C GLU A 267 -16.89 9.67 -3.93
N ALA A 268 -15.61 10.04 -4.08
CA ALA A 268 -15.10 11.36 -3.71
C ALA A 268 -15.68 12.50 -4.57
N ARG A 269 -16.02 12.22 -5.83
CA ARG A 269 -16.67 13.17 -6.75
C ARG A 269 -18.20 13.17 -6.64
N ALA A 270 -18.78 12.16 -6.00
CA ALA A 270 -20.22 12.01 -5.92
C ALA A 270 -20.82 13.06 -4.98
N THR A 271 -21.85 13.74 -5.45
CA THR A 271 -22.68 14.70 -4.68
C THR A 271 -23.63 14.02 -3.69
N ARG A 272 -23.47 12.71 -3.42
CA ARG A 272 -24.40 11.84 -2.66
C ARG A 272 -25.84 11.84 -3.19
N GLU A 273 -26.04 12.09 -4.48
CA GLU A 273 -27.36 12.09 -5.14
C GLU A 273 -28.01 10.70 -5.23
N THR A 274 -27.23 9.62 -5.16
CA THR A 274 -27.73 8.24 -5.14
C THR A 274 -27.31 7.51 -3.87
N GLY A 275 -27.94 6.37 -3.58
CA GLY A 275 -27.57 5.53 -2.44
C GLY A 275 -28.18 4.13 -2.51
N MET A 276 -28.04 3.39 -1.41
CA MET A 276 -28.57 2.03 -1.28
C MET A 276 -29.23 1.84 0.09
N MET A 277 -30.23 0.97 0.15
CA MET A 277 -30.98 0.65 1.36
C MET A 277 -31.28 -0.85 1.44
N ALA A 278 -30.93 -1.46 2.57
CA ALA A 278 -31.34 -2.81 2.90
C ALA A 278 -32.76 -2.84 3.46
N VAL A 279 -33.61 -3.70 2.90
CA VAL A 279 -35.01 -3.86 3.27
C VAL A 279 -35.29 -5.34 3.55
N PRO A 280 -35.31 -5.76 4.83
CA PRO A 280 -35.76 -7.10 5.19
C PRO A 280 -37.28 -7.17 5.11
N ALA A 281 -37.80 -7.60 3.96
CA ALA A 281 -39.22 -7.73 3.67
C ALA A 281 -39.49 -8.82 2.61
N GLU A 282 -40.74 -9.24 2.50
CA GLU A 282 -41.22 -10.14 1.44
C GLU A 282 -41.17 -9.44 0.06
N ALA A 283 -40.96 -10.20 -1.02
CA ALA A 283 -40.84 -9.68 -2.39
C ALA A 283 -42.00 -8.75 -2.81
N SER A 284 -43.22 -9.02 -2.35
CA SER A 284 -44.41 -8.20 -2.66
C SER A 284 -44.27 -6.76 -2.17
N VAL A 285 -43.58 -6.52 -1.06
CA VAL A 285 -43.32 -5.17 -0.52
C VAL A 285 -42.37 -4.40 -1.43
N ILE A 286 -41.36 -5.08 -1.96
CA ILE A 286 -40.36 -4.48 -2.84
C ILE A 286 -40.99 -4.11 -4.19
N GLU A 287 -41.81 -5.00 -4.75
CA GLU A 287 -42.54 -4.72 -5.98
C GLU A 287 -43.57 -3.59 -5.82
N GLU A 288 -44.24 -3.50 -4.66
CA GLU A 288 -45.08 -2.35 -4.32
C GLU A 288 -44.26 -1.04 -4.24
N ALA A 289 -43.09 -1.07 -3.60
CA ALA A 289 -42.21 0.08 -3.50
C ALA A 289 -41.73 0.53 -4.88
N ARG A 290 -41.36 -0.38 -5.78
CA ARG A 290 -40.94 -0.03 -7.16
C ARG A 290 -42.08 0.51 -8.02
N ARG A 291 -43.31 0.04 -7.82
CA ARG A 291 -44.48 0.63 -8.50
C ARG A 291 -44.77 2.05 -8.00
N THR A 292 -44.56 2.28 -6.71
CA THR A 292 -44.78 3.59 -6.07
C THR A 292 -43.67 4.59 -6.41
N TRP A 293 -42.42 4.12 -6.44
CA TRP A 293 -41.22 4.89 -6.79
C TRP A 293 -40.46 4.18 -7.92
N PRO A 294 -40.81 4.43 -9.19
CA PRO A 294 -40.21 3.77 -10.35
C PRO A 294 -38.70 3.99 -10.52
N GLN A 295 -38.14 4.99 -9.83
CA GLN A 295 -36.70 5.26 -9.82
C GLN A 295 -35.92 4.26 -8.94
N LEU A 296 -36.60 3.44 -8.13
CA LEU A 296 -35.96 2.43 -7.31
C LEU A 296 -35.61 1.18 -8.13
N TYR A 297 -34.38 0.74 -7.99
CA TYR A 297 -33.83 -0.46 -8.60
C TYR A 297 -33.52 -1.50 -7.53
N VAL A 298 -33.62 -2.80 -7.85
CA VAL A 298 -33.18 -3.86 -6.93
C VAL A 298 -31.74 -4.20 -7.25
N SER A 299 -30.81 -3.77 -6.41
CA SER A 299 -29.39 -4.07 -6.56
C SER A 299 -29.07 -5.51 -6.17
N ASN A 300 -29.73 -6.06 -5.12
CA ASN A 300 -29.46 -7.42 -4.67
C ASN A 300 -30.74 -8.14 -4.22
N TYR A 301 -30.90 -9.37 -4.68
CA TYR A 301 -31.86 -10.37 -4.22
C TYR A 301 -31.15 -11.34 -3.28
N ASN A 302 -30.96 -10.94 -2.02
CA ASN A 302 -30.10 -11.65 -1.07
C ASN A 302 -30.78 -12.87 -0.45
N SER A 303 -32.06 -12.77 -0.08
CA SER A 303 -32.86 -13.91 0.39
C SER A 303 -34.33 -13.67 0.05
N PRO A 304 -35.25 -14.64 0.23
CA PRO A 304 -36.69 -14.43 0.00
C PRO A 304 -37.28 -13.27 0.83
N ARG A 305 -36.55 -12.88 1.90
CA ARG A 305 -36.95 -11.85 2.86
C ARG A 305 -35.95 -10.71 2.99
N GLN A 306 -34.95 -10.59 2.11
CA GLN A 306 -33.95 -9.53 2.20
C GLN A 306 -33.55 -9.04 0.81
N PHE A 307 -33.73 -7.74 0.59
CA PHE A 307 -33.43 -7.07 -0.67
C PHE A 307 -32.58 -5.83 -0.40
N ILE A 308 -31.66 -5.53 -1.32
CA ILE A 308 -30.99 -4.23 -1.37
C ILE A 308 -31.58 -3.46 -2.54
N ILE A 309 -32.14 -2.29 -2.25
CA ILE A 309 -32.67 -1.38 -3.25
C ILE A 309 -31.78 -0.14 -3.36
N SER A 310 -31.67 0.40 -4.56
CA SER A 310 -30.85 1.57 -4.88
C SER A 310 -31.62 2.58 -5.73
N GLY A 311 -31.13 3.81 -5.79
CA GLY A 311 -31.75 4.88 -6.56
C GLY A 311 -31.40 6.26 -6.01
N PRO A 312 -32.12 7.32 -6.45
CA PRO A 312 -31.96 8.67 -5.92
C PRO A 312 -32.15 8.71 -4.40
N ARG A 313 -31.27 9.43 -3.70
CA ARG A 313 -31.22 9.44 -2.22
C ARG A 313 -32.49 10.01 -1.59
N ASP A 314 -33.04 11.06 -2.19
CA ASP A 314 -34.32 11.66 -1.80
C ASP A 314 -35.47 10.65 -1.89
N VAL A 315 -35.56 9.92 -3.01
CA VAL A 315 -36.57 8.87 -3.23
C VAL A 315 -36.40 7.72 -2.24
N LEU A 316 -35.17 7.30 -1.96
CA LEU A 316 -34.88 6.28 -0.94
C LEU A 316 -35.33 6.72 0.45
N LEU A 317 -35.12 8.00 0.82
CA LEU A 317 -35.57 8.55 2.10
C LEU A 317 -37.10 8.61 2.21
N GLU A 318 -37.80 8.94 1.12
CA GLU A 318 -39.26 8.87 1.06
C GLU A 318 -39.79 7.45 1.23
N ALA A 319 -39.23 6.50 0.47
CA ALA A 319 -39.56 5.09 0.57
C ALA A 319 -39.30 4.56 1.98
N ARG A 320 -38.15 4.90 2.58
CA ARG A 320 -37.79 4.57 3.97
C ARG A 320 -38.84 5.08 4.95
N LYS A 321 -39.29 6.33 4.80
CA LYS A 321 -40.33 6.92 5.67
C LYS A 321 -41.64 6.14 5.56
N SER A 322 -42.04 5.74 4.35
CA SER A 322 -43.25 4.94 4.12
C SER A 322 -43.15 3.53 4.72
N LEU A 323 -42.04 2.83 4.47
CA LEU A 323 -41.78 1.49 5.01
C LEU A 323 -41.74 1.50 6.54
N ARG A 324 -41.08 2.49 7.16
CA ARG A 324 -41.03 2.64 8.62
C ARG A 324 -42.41 2.89 9.23
N LYS A 325 -43.29 3.65 8.57
CA LYS A 325 -44.69 3.82 9.02
C LYS A 325 -45.46 2.50 9.07
N ARG A 326 -45.10 1.55 8.20
CA ARG A 326 -45.64 0.18 8.17
C ARG A 326 -44.89 -0.80 9.07
N ARG A 327 -43.94 -0.31 9.88
CA ARG A 327 -43.05 -1.11 10.76
C ARG A 327 -42.15 -2.09 10.00
N ILE A 328 -41.85 -1.80 8.74
CA ILE A 328 -40.91 -2.57 7.93
C ILE A 328 -39.52 -1.93 8.10
N PRO A 329 -38.48 -2.69 8.53
CA PRO A 329 -37.14 -2.13 8.64
C PRO A 329 -36.60 -1.70 7.28
N ALA A 330 -35.85 -0.59 7.28
CA ALA A 330 -35.34 0.04 6.08
C ALA A 330 -34.04 0.80 6.45
N ILE A 331 -32.91 0.16 6.18
CA ILE A 331 -31.57 0.54 6.69
C ILE A 331 -30.77 1.14 5.54
N MET A 332 -30.46 2.43 5.61
CA MET A 332 -29.57 3.07 4.63
C MET A 332 -28.16 2.50 4.78
N LEU A 333 -27.53 2.14 3.66
CA LEU A 333 -26.15 1.68 3.65
C LEU A 333 -25.19 2.88 3.58
N ASN A 334 -24.06 2.79 4.26
CA ASN A 334 -23.04 3.84 4.29
C ASN A 334 -22.16 3.79 3.02
N VAL A 335 -22.79 4.06 1.87
CA VAL A 335 -22.15 4.14 0.56
C VAL A 335 -22.59 5.41 -0.14
N SER A 336 -21.67 6.06 -0.86
CA SER A 336 -21.95 7.31 -1.58
C SER A 336 -22.43 7.08 -3.02
N LEU A 337 -22.45 5.82 -3.46
CA LEU A 337 -22.89 5.38 -4.79
C LEU A 337 -23.88 4.22 -4.70
N ALA A 338 -24.75 4.13 -5.69
CA ALA A 338 -25.61 2.96 -5.93
C ALA A 338 -24.82 1.87 -6.69
N PHE A 339 -24.32 0.85 -6.00
CA PHE A 339 -23.69 -0.32 -6.65
C PHE A 339 -24.75 -1.23 -7.28
N HIS A 340 -24.37 -2.03 -8.29
CA HIS A 340 -25.29 -2.92 -9.02
C HIS A 340 -26.52 -2.15 -9.54
N HIS A 341 -26.25 -0.96 -10.10
CA HIS A 341 -27.25 -0.03 -10.59
C HIS A 341 -26.77 0.50 -11.95
N PRO A 342 -27.67 0.84 -12.89
CA PRO A 342 -27.30 1.36 -14.22
C PRO A 342 -26.36 2.57 -14.22
N SER A 343 -26.30 3.36 -13.13
CA SER A 343 -25.32 4.46 -12.99
C SER A 343 -23.87 3.99 -12.94
N MET A 344 -23.61 2.73 -12.61
CA MET A 344 -22.28 2.14 -12.58
C MET A 344 -21.75 1.76 -13.97
N ARG A 345 -22.50 2.03 -15.05
CA ARG A 345 -22.03 1.83 -16.43
C ARG A 345 -20.69 2.49 -16.72
N VAL A 346 -20.43 3.65 -16.10
CA VAL A 346 -19.14 4.33 -16.22
C VAL A 346 -17.99 3.47 -15.70
N LEU A 347 -18.18 2.77 -14.58
CA LEU A 347 -17.19 1.84 -14.04
C LEU A 347 -17.06 0.62 -14.95
N ARG A 348 -18.18 0.06 -15.42
CA ARG A 348 -18.18 -1.05 -16.40
C ARG A 348 -17.34 -0.74 -17.63
N ASP A 349 -17.55 0.42 -18.27
CA ASP A 349 -16.82 0.81 -19.47
C ASP A 349 -15.32 1.03 -19.19
N MET A 350 -14.98 1.52 -18.00
CA MET A 350 -13.59 1.64 -17.53
C MET A 350 -12.96 0.26 -17.28
N SER A 351 -13.69 -0.64 -16.63
CA SER A 351 -13.28 -2.02 -16.32
C SER A 351 -13.03 -2.81 -17.61
N LEU A 352 -13.97 -2.82 -18.56
CA LEU A 352 -13.88 -3.62 -19.80
C LEU A 352 -12.64 -3.28 -20.63
N ARG A 353 -12.26 -2.01 -20.74
CA ARG A 353 -11.04 -1.62 -21.46
C ARG A 353 -9.78 -2.24 -20.86
N ARG A 354 -9.72 -2.37 -19.54
CA ARG A 354 -8.57 -2.95 -18.82
C ARG A 354 -8.62 -4.47 -18.82
N LEU A 355 -9.80 -5.06 -18.61
CA LEU A 355 -10.00 -6.51 -18.56
C LEU A 355 -9.61 -7.18 -19.88
N ASN A 356 -9.96 -6.57 -21.03
CA ASN A 356 -9.61 -7.10 -22.35
C ASN A 356 -8.09 -7.15 -22.61
N ALA A 357 -7.28 -6.43 -21.85
CA ALA A 357 -5.82 -6.46 -21.95
C ALA A 357 -5.16 -7.54 -21.07
N LEU A 358 -5.92 -8.21 -20.21
CA LEU A 358 -5.42 -9.22 -19.28
C LEU A 358 -5.62 -10.63 -19.87
N ALA A 359 -4.64 -11.50 -19.68
CA ALA A 359 -4.81 -12.91 -20.05
C ALA A 359 -5.76 -13.59 -19.06
N MET A 360 -6.78 -14.27 -19.59
CA MET A 360 -7.73 -15.07 -18.82
C MET A 360 -7.90 -16.44 -19.46
N GLN A 361 -8.21 -17.43 -18.65
CA GLN A 361 -8.41 -18.82 -19.05
C GLN A 361 -9.79 -19.30 -18.61
N ALA A 362 -10.27 -20.39 -19.20
CA ALA A 362 -11.52 -21.02 -18.77
C ALA A 362 -11.44 -21.43 -17.28
N PRO A 363 -12.55 -21.36 -16.53
CA PRO A 363 -12.58 -21.81 -15.14
C PRO A 363 -12.12 -23.27 -14.99
N GLN A 364 -11.12 -23.50 -14.14
CA GLN A 364 -10.61 -24.85 -13.81
C GLN A 364 -11.50 -25.55 -12.79
N ILE A 365 -12.24 -24.77 -12.00
CA ILE A 365 -13.31 -25.22 -11.12
C ILE A 365 -14.62 -24.61 -11.67
N PRO A 366 -15.71 -25.38 -11.81
CA PRO A 366 -16.98 -24.83 -12.25
C PRO A 366 -17.37 -23.59 -11.44
N LEU A 367 -17.63 -22.49 -12.13
CA LEU A 367 -17.90 -21.18 -11.53
C LEU A 367 -19.29 -20.70 -11.92
N LEU A 368 -20.10 -20.30 -10.94
CA LEU A 368 -21.44 -19.74 -11.15
C LEU A 368 -21.42 -18.22 -11.07
N SER A 369 -22.00 -17.53 -12.06
CA SER A 369 -22.17 -16.07 -11.99
C SER A 369 -23.35 -15.67 -11.12
N CYS A 370 -23.14 -14.68 -10.24
CA CYS A 370 -24.20 -14.13 -9.40
C CYS A 370 -25.16 -13.20 -10.14
N ILE A 371 -24.83 -12.84 -11.39
CA ILE A 371 -25.66 -12.01 -12.27
C ILE A 371 -26.53 -12.87 -13.20
N THR A 372 -25.92 -13.83 -13.89
CA THR A 372 -26.64 -14.62 -14.91
C THR A 372 -27.23 -15.92 -14.40
N THR A 373 -26.82 -16.34 -13.19
CA THR A 373 -27.16 -17.62 -12.51
C THR A 373 -26.81 -18.87 -13.34
N ARG A 374 -25.87 -18.69 -14.28
CA ARG A 374 -25.37 -19.72 -15.20
C ARG A 374 -23.86 -19.89 -15.02
N PRO A 375 -23.31 -21.05 -15.46
CA PRO A 375 -21.87 -21.24 -15.50
C PRO A 375 -21.18 -20.13 -16.28
N TYR A 376 -19.99 -19.73 -15.84
CA TYR A 376 -19.14 -18.81 -16.59
C TYR A 376 -18.77 -19.38 -17.97
N PRO A 377 -18.59 -18.52 -18.98
CA PRO A 377 -18.11 -18.94 -20.29
C PRO A 377 -16.64 -19.39 -20.25
N ASP A 378 -16.25 -20.18 -21.25
CA ASP A 378 -14.88 -20.70 -21.39
C ASP A 378 -13.96 -19.77 -22.21
N ASP A 379 -14.53 -18.82 -22.97
CA ASP A 379 -13.79 -17.87 -23.79
C ASP A 379 -13.57 -16.53 -23.08
N GLN A 380 -12.38 -15.95 -23.27
CA GLN A 380 -11.97 -14.71 -22.61
C GLN A 380 -12.92 -13.51 -22.88
N PRO A 381 -13.40 -13.26 -24.11
CA PRO A 381 -14.36 -12.19 -24.35
C PRO A 381 -15.63 -12.33 -23.51
N GLY A 382 -16.24 -13.52 -23.47
CA GLY A 382 -17.41 -13.80 -22.65
C GLY A 382 -17.14 -13.61 -21.15
N ILE A 383 -15.96 -14.01 -20.67
CA ILE A 383 -15.55 -13.80 -19.27
C ILE A 383 -15.45 -12.30 -18.96
N CYS A 384 -14.81 -11.52 -19.83
CA CYS A 384 -14.68 -10.07 -19.65
C CYS A 384 -16.05 -9.38 -19.62
N GLU A 385 -16.99 -9.80 -20.47
CA GLU A 385 -18.37 -9.30 -20.47
C GLU A 385 -19.08 -9.59 -19.13
N HIS A 386 -18.99 -10.82 -18.63
CA HIS A 386 -19.59 -11.18 -17.33
C HIS A 386 -19.01 -10.37 -16.17
N ILE A 387 -17.69 -10.15 -16.16
CA ILE A 387 -17.03 -9.32 -15.16
C ILE A 387 -17.50 -7.86 -15.25
N GLY A 388 -17.60 -7.29 -16.46
CA GLY A 388 -18.09 -5.92 -16.65
C GLY A 388 -19.56 -5.77 -16.23
N ASP A 389 -20.38 -6.78 -16.51
CA ASP A 389 -21.81 -6.78 -16.18
C ASP A 389 -22.07 -6.84 -14.66
N LEU A 390 -21.12 -7.34 -13.87
CA LEU A 390 -21.17 -7.34 -12.41
C LEU A 390 -21.36 -5.93 -11.82
N ASP A 391 -20.77 -4.91 -12.44
CA ASP A 391 -20.77 -3.54 -11.89
C ASP A 391 -22.16 -2.86 -11.97
N GLU A 392 -22.95 -3.14 -13.02
CA GLU A 392 -24.21 -2.42 -13.29
C GLU A 392 -25.51 -3.24 -13.11
N ASN A 393 -25.43 -4.57 -13.02
CA ASN A 393 -26.60 -5.46 -12.94
C ASN A 393 -26.85 -6.02 -11.54
N SER A 394 -28.10 -6.42 -11.27
CA SER A 394 -28.53 -6.98 -9.99
C SER A 394 -27.83 -8.29 -9.63
N VAL A 395 -27.42 -8.43 -8.36
CA VAL A 395 -26.99 -9.71 -7.77
C VAL A 395 -28.21 -10.59 -7.48
N ARG A 396 -28.27 -11.77 -8.08
CA ARG A 396 -29.39 -12.73 -8.01
C ARG A 396 -29.07 -13.92 -7.11
N TRP A 397 -28.73 -13.65 -5.85
CA TRP A 397 -28.23 -14.66 -4.92
C TRP A 397 -29.25 -15.78 -4.62
N VAL A 398 -30.52 -15.44 -4.42
CA VAL A 398 -31.61 -16.43 -4.24
C VAL A 398 -31.58 -17.50 -5.33
N GLU A 399 -31.52 -17.05 -6.58
CA GLU A 399 -31.51 -17.94 -7.74
C GLU A 399 -30.20 -18.72 -7.86
N CYS A 400 -29.07 -18.15 -7.44
CA CYS A 400 -27.80 -18.87 -7.41
C CYS A 400 -27.82 -20.05 -6.45
N VAL A 401 -28.34 -19.85 -5.23
CA VAL A 401 -28.46 -20.92 -4.23
C VAL A 401 -29.43 -22.00 -4.71
N GLN A 402 -30.56 -21.61 -5.29
CA GLN A 402 -31.51 -22.55 -5.87
C GLN A 402 -30.90 -23.35 -7.03
N ALA A 403 -30.11 -22.71 -7.90
CA ALA A 403 -29.39 -23.40 -8.98
C ALA A 403 -28.37 -24.40 -8.41
N MET A 404 -27.54 -23.98 -7.45
CA MET A 404 -26.57 -24.88 -6.79
C MET A 404 -27.27 -26.07 -6.12
N TRP A 405 -28.39 -25.84 -5.44
CA TRP A 405 -29.13 -26.88 -4.73
C TRP A 405 -29.84 -27.86 -5.67
N GLN A 406 -30.60 -27.34 -6.64
CA GLN A 406 -31.51 -28.13 -7.47
C GLN A 406 -30.84 -28.68 -8.74
N ARG A 407 -30.04 -27.86 -9.42
CA ARG A 407 -29.36 -28.24 -10.67
C ARG A 407 -28.06 -28.99 -10.39
N ASP A 408 -27.24 -28.45 -9.49
CA ASP A 408 -25.86 -28.93 -9.30
C ASP A 408 -25.73 -29.93 -8.13
N GLY A 409 -26.80 -30.14 -7.36
CA GLY A 409 -26.84 -31.13 -6.28
C GLY A 409 -26.01 -30.77 -5.04
N ILE A 410 -25.58 -29.51 -4.91
CA ILE A 410 -24.79 -29.02 -3.77
C ILE A 410 -25.60 -29.16 -2.48
N ARG A 411 -24.97 -29.69 -1.43
CA ARG A 411 -25.56 -29.79 -0.08
C ARG A 411 -24.72 -29.14 1.00
N HIS A 412 -23.41 -29.08 0.79
CA HIS A 412 -22.48 -28.45 1.72
C HIS A 412 -21.94 -27.15 1.12
N PHE A 413 -21.82 -26.12 1.95
CA PHE A 413 -21.36 -24.80 1.56
C PHE A 413 -20.25 -24.34 2.50
N VAL A 414 -19.19 -23.78 1.95
CA VAL A 414 -18.09 -23.16 2.71
C VAL A 414 -18.01 -21.70 2.33
N GLU A 415 -18.22 -20.81 3.30
CA GLU A 415 -18.03 -19.37 3.13
C GLU A 415 -16.59 -18.98 3.46
N MET A 416 -15.97 -18.35 2.47
CA MET A 416 -14.75 -17.57 2.58
C MET A 416 -15.14 -16.14 2.92
N GLY A 417 -14.40 -15.53 3.84
CA GLY A 417 -14.63 -14.16 4.26
C GLY A 417 -14.44 -13.96 5.76
N PRO A 418 -14.82 -12.78 6.26
CA PRO A 418 -14.59 -12.39 7.65
C PRO A 418 -15.55 -13.07 8.64
N GLN A 419 -16.76 -13.45 8.20
CA GLN A 419 -17.86 -13.93 9.05
C GLN A 419 -18.72 -14.98 8.30
N ASP A 420 -19.98 -15.17 8.71
CA ASP A 420 -20.94 -16.18 8.24
C ASP A 420 -22.17 -15.57 7.53
N THR A 421 -21.99 -14.46 6.82
CA THR A 421 -23.10 -13.71 6.21
C THR A 421 -23.77 -14.51 5.10
N LEU A 422 -22.99 -15.08 4.16
CA LEU A 422 -23.55 -15.90 3.09
C LEU A 422 -24.12 -17.21 3.60
N CYS A 423 -23.55 -17.82 4.64
CA CYS A 423 -24.13 -18.96 5.34
C CYS A 423 -25.53 -18.64 5.84
N GLY A 424 -25.71 -17.45 6.45
CA GLY A 424 -27.03 -16.95 6.85
C GLY A 424 -27.99 -16.82 5.68
N LEU A 425 -27.56 -16.21 4.57
CA LEU A 425 -28.39 -16.07 3.36
C LEU A 425 -28.76 -17.43 2.75
N VAL A 426 -27.82 -18.36 2.67
CA VAL A 426 -28.07 -19.72 2.17
C VAL A 426 -29.09 -20.42 3.05
N ASN A 427 -28.95 -20.38 4.37
CA ASN A 427 -29.90 -21.02 5.29
C ASN A 427 -31.30 -20.39 5.24
N ASP A 428 -31.41 -19.09 4.94
CA ASP A 428 -32.69 -18.41 4.70
C ASP A 428 -33.37 -18.90 3.40
N ILE A 429 -32.60 -19.34 2.41
CA ILE A 429 -33.09 -19.82 1.11
C ILE A 429 -33.35 -21.34 1.15
N GLU A 430 -32.38 -22.12 1.64
CA GLU A 430 -32.41 -23.57 1.77
C GLU A 430 -32.01 -23.99 3.21
N PRO A 431 -32.98 -24.13 4.13
CA PRO A 431 -32.71 -24.46 5.55
C PRO A 431 -32.05 -25.82 5.80
N GLN A 432 -32.01 -26.69 4.78
CA GLN A 432 -31.39 -28.02 4.83
C GLN A 432 -29.90 -27.98 4.44
N ALA A 433 -29.38 -26.83 3.99
CA ALA A 433 -27.98 -26.68 3.64
C ALA A 433 -27.08 -26.80 4.87
N LEU A 434 -25.96 -27.51 4.72
CA LEU A 434 -24.90 -27.52 5.74
C LEU A 434 -23.90 -26.42 5.38
N CYS A 435 -23.84 -25.37 6.21
CA CYS A 435 -22.96 -24.23 5.99
C CYS A 435 -21.79 -24.19 7.00
N LEU A 436 -20.60 -23.92 6.49
CA LEU A 436 -19.34 -23.77 7.24
C LEU A 436 -18.74 -22.38 6.95
N ALA A 437 -18.43 -21.59 7.95
CA ALA A 437 -17.75 -20.30 7.77
C ALA A 437 -16.29 -20.41 8.18
N ALA A 438 -15.37 -20.11 7.27
CA ALA A 438 -13.93 -20.07 7.56
C ALA A 438 -13.54 -18.86 8.41
N GLY A 439 -14.34 -17.78 8.36
CA GLY A 439 -14.15 -16.56 9.12
C GLY A 439 -14.91 -16.55 10.45
N ARG A 440 -14.29 -15.94 11.47
CA ARG A 440 -14.94 -15.63 12.75
C ARG A 440 -14.31 -14.37 13.32
N LYS A 441 -15.10 -13.30 13.44
CA LYS A 441 -14.62 -12.00 13.94
C LYS A 441 -13.91 -12.16 15.29
N GLY A 442 -12.64 -11.73 15.34
CA GLY A 442 -11.78 -11.77 16.53
C GLY A 442 -11.32 -13.16 16.98
N LYS A 443 -11.58 -14.22 16.17
CA LYS A 443 -11.21 -15.61 16.44
C LYS A 443 -10.96 -16.38 15.13
N GLU A 444 -10.24 -15.76 14.20
CA GLU A 444 -10.12 -16.24 12.81
C GLU A 444 -9.38 -17.58 12.73
N ALA A 445 -8.33 -17.77 13.54
CA ALA A 445 -7.61 -19.04 13.60
C ALA A 445 -8.49 -20.15 14.17
N GLU A 446 -9.33 -19.86 15.16
CA GLU A 446 -10.30 -20.82 15.67
C GLU A 446 -11.31 -21.19 14.58
N GLY A 447 -11.91 -20.20 13.90
CA GLY A 447 -12.87 -20.44 12.81
C GLY A 447 -12.30 -21.28 11.67
N MET A 448 -11.07 -20.97 11.25
CA MET A 448 -10.37 -21.75 10.23
C MET A 448 -10.10 -23.19 10.67
N ARG A 449 -9.61 -23.39 11.90
CA ARG A 449 -9.35 -24.71 12.47
C ARG A 449 -10.63 -25.56 12.57
N GLN A 450 -11.72 -24.96 13.04
CA GLN A 450 -13.02 -25.64 13.11
C GLN A 450 -13.49 -26.07 11.71
N THR A 451 -13.35 -25.19 10.72
CA THR A 451 -13.70 -25.50 9.32
C THR A 451 -12.87 -26.66 8.78
N CYS A 452 -11.55 -26.66 9.00
CA CYS A 452 -10.68 -27.77 8.58
C CYS A 452 -11.07 -29.09 9.25
N ALA A 453 -11.31 -29.08 10.56
CA ALA A 453 -11.71 -30.27 11.31
C ALA A 453 -13.05 -30.85 10.80
N ARG A 454 -14.03 -29.97 10.54
CA ARG A 454 -15.34 -30.36 10.00
C ARG A 454 -15.25 -30.87 8.57
N LEU A 455 -14.48 -30.21 7.70
CA LEU A 455 -14.28 -30.67 6.32
C LEU A 455 -13.62 -32.04 6.27
N TYR A 456 -12.66 -32.32 7.17
CA TYR A 456 -12.07 -33.65 7.28
C TYR A 456 -13.10 -34.69 7.75
N ALA A 457 -13.85 -34.40 8.82
CA ALA A 457 -14.88 -35.31 9.32
C ALA A 457 -15.94 -35.62 8.25
N LEU A 458 -16.34 -34.62 7.45
CA LEU A 458 -17.30 -34.77 6.34
C LEU A 458 -16.69 -35.47 5.10
N GLY A 459 -15.40 -35.82 5.09
CA GLY A 459 -14.74 -36.48 3.96
C GLY A 459 -14.30 -35.56 2.82
N HIS A 460 -14.35 -34.24 2.98
CA HIS A 460 -13.91 -33.24 1.99
C HIS A 460 -12.38 -33.01 1.98
N LEU A 461 -11.73 -33.34 3.09
CA LEU A 461 -10.26 -33.39 3.19
C LEU A 461 -9.83 -34.84 3.40
N THR A 462 -8.68 -35.21 2.83
CA THR A 462 -8.15 -36.58 2.90
C THR A 462 -6.91 -36.63 3.78
N HIS A 463 -6.68 -37.76 4.45
CA HIS A 463 -5.47 -38.01 5.23
C HIS A 463 -4.19 -37.69 4.44
N ASP A 464 -4.11 -38.16 3.19
CA ASP A 464 -2.98 -37.89 2.29
C ASP A 464 -2.81 -36.40 1.95
N GLY A 465 -3.91 -35.66 1.77
CA GLY A 465 -3.89 -34.22 1.52
C GLY A 465 -3.27 -33.46 2.69
N VAL A 466 -3.73 -33.78 3.91
CA VAL A 466 -3.21 -33.20 5.15
C VAL A 466 -1.73 -33.59 5.36
N ALA A 467 -1.37 -34.86 5.11
CA ALA A 467 0.00 -35.34 5.23
C ALA A 467 0.96 -34.58 4.30
N ARG A 468 0.59 -34.41 3.03
CA ARG A 468 1.39 -33.65 2.04
C ARG A 468 1.53 -32.19 2.43
N HIS A 469 0.46 -31.56 2.91
CA HIS A 469 0.51 -30.19 3.41
C HIS A 469 1.49 -30.05 4.57
N ARG A 470 1.35 -30.90 5.59
CA ARG A 470 2.25 -30.93 6.75
C ARG A 470 3.70 -31.10 6.32
N GLN A 471 3.98 -32.07 5.44
CA GLN A 471 5.33 -32.34 4.95
C GLN A 471 5.91 -31.14 4.20
N ARG A 472 5.14 -30.55 3.28
CA ARG A 472 5.53 -29.38 2.48
C ARG A 472 6.00 -28.20 3.36
N TRP A 473 5.31 -27.94 4.46
CA TRP A 473 5.64 -26.81 5.34
C TRP A 473 6.64 -27.15 6.45
N LEU A 474 6.85 -28.43 6.77
CA LEU A 474 8.02 -28.87 7.52
C LEU A 474 9.31 -28.70 6.71
N ASP A 475 9.29 -29.05 5.42
CA ASP A 475 10.45 -28.97 4.52
C ASP A 475 10.81 -27.51 4.14
N ALA A 476 9.82 -26.61 4.14
CA ALA A 476 10.01 -25.20 3.84
C ALA A 476 10.45 -24.35 5.05
N ALA A 477 10.56 -24.93 6.25
CA ALA A 477 10.95 -24.20 7.45
C ALA A 477 12.48 -23.99 7.49
N PRO A 478 12.99 -22.74 7.69
CA PRO A 478 14.39 -22.56 8.08
C PRO A 478 14.65 -23.26 9.42
N ALA A 479 15.88 -23.75 9.62
CA ALA A 479 16.28 -24.43 10.86
C ALA A 479 15.82 -23.61 12.09
N PRO A 480 15.20 -24.26 13.09
CA PRO A 480 14.63 -23.53 14.22
C PRO A 480 15.74 -22.74 14.91
N ALA A 481 15.63 -21.41 14.90
CA ALA A 481 16.28 -20.62 15.93
C ALA A 481 15.74 -21.15 17.26
N ALA A 482 16.64 -21.60 18.13
CA ALA A 482 16.29 -22.11 19.44
C ALA A 482 15.29 -21.15 20.10
N ALA A 483 14.13 -21.68 20.45
CA ALA A 483 13.14 -20.92 21.20
C ALA A 483 13.85 -20.34 22.44
N PRO A 484 13.78 -19.03 22.69
CA PRO A 484 14.16 -18.54 24.00
C PRO A 484 13.21 -19.23 24.99
N GLU A 485 13.76 -19.99 25.92
CA GLU A 485 13.04 -20.41 27.12
C GLU A 485 12.49 -19.14 27.76
N VAL A 486 11.17 -18.96 27.68
CA VAL A 486 10.46 -17.93 28.42
C VAL A 486 10.53 -18.36 29.89
N PRO A 487 11.25 -17.66 30.77
CA PRO A 487 11.16 -17.94 32.20
C PRO A 487 9.73 -17.61 32.62
N ALA A 488 9.14 -18.48 33.44
CA ALA A 488 7.89 -18.16 34.13
C ALA A 488 8.05 -16.82 34.86
N ALA A 489 7.37 -15.79 34.38
CA ALA A 489 7.35 -14.51 35.04
C ALA A 489 6.63 -14.65 36.38
N PRO A 490 7.19 -14.12 37.48
CA PRO A 490 6.53 -14.14 38.78
C PRO A 490 5.26 -13.30 38.74
N ALA A 491 4.24 -13.75 39.47
CA ALA A 491 2.98 -13.04 39.67
C ALA A 491 3.26 -11.62 40.18
N ALA A 492 3.12 -10.63 39.28
CA ALA A 492 3.11 -9.23 39.65
C ALA A 492 1.75 -8.92 40.28
N SER A 493 1.80 -8.45 41.53
CA SER A 493 0.66 -7.98 42.32
C SER A 493 -0.15 -6.93 41.57
N ALA A 494 -1.47 -7.11 41.57
CA ALA A 494 -2.45 -6.15 41.07
C ALA A 494 -2.23 -4.74 41.67
N PRO A 495 -2.41 -3.66 40.90
CA PRO A 495 -2.62 -2.34 41.48
C PRO A 495 -3.95 -2.33 42.23
N ALA A 496 -3.99 -1.56 43.32
CA ALA A 496 -5.19 -1.33 44.11
C ALA A 496 -6.31 -0.73 43.25
N ARG A 497 -7.55 -1.14 43.55
CA ARG A 497 -8.79 -0.67 42.93
C ARG A 497 -8.95 0.84 43.15
N ASP A 498 -8.86 1.62 42.08
CA ASP A 498 -9.49 2.93 42.03
C ASP A 498 -10.99 2.74 41.72
N GLU A 499 -11.84 3.33 42.56
CA GLU A 499 -13.30 3.21 42.48
C GLU A 499 -13.84 3.84 41.20
N LEU A 500 -14.74 3.11 40.53
CA LEU A 500 -15.46 3.59 39.34
C LEU A 500 -16.21 4.91 39.65
N PRO A 501 -16.14 5.91 38.74
CA PRO A 501 -16.93 7.14 38.84
C PRO A 501 -18.43 6.87 39.02
N GLU A 502 -19.15 7.78 39.68
CA GLU A 502 -20.59 7.67 40.01
C GLU A 502 -21.44 7.27 38.80
N ALA A 503 -21.20 7.88 37.63
CA ALA A 503 -21.91 7.60 36.38
C ALA A 503 -21.67 6.17 35.86
N ALA A 504 -20.44 5.66 35.99
CA ALA A 504 -20.09 4.29 35.59
C ALA A 504 -20.76 3.25 36.51
N ARG A 505 -20.92 3.57 37.81
CA ARG A 505 -21.68 2.73 38.76
C ARG A 505 -23.17 2.64 38.39
N THR A 506 -23.78 3.75 38.00
CA THR A 506 -25.20 3.81 37.57
C THR A 506 -25.44 2.97 36.30
N VAL A 507 -24.59 3.09 35.29
CA VAL A 507 -24.70 2.33 34.02
C VAL A 507 -24.50 0.83 34.25
N MET A 508 -23.50 0.47 35.06
CA MET A 508 -23.26 -0.92 35.47
C MET A 508 -24.47 -1.52 36.20
N GLY A 509 -25.17 -0.74 37.04
CA GLY A 509 -26.39 -1.16 37.73
C GLY A 509 -27.56 -1.43 36.77
N ILE A 510 -27.76 -0.58 35.78
CA ILE A 510 -28.83 -0.72 34.77
C ILE A 510 -28.58 -1.95 33.87
N LEU A 511 -27.34 -2.15 33.42
CA LEU A 511 -26.97 -3.33 32.64
C LEU A 511 -27.16 -4.63 33.42
N ALA A 512 -26.76 -4.64 34.69
CA ALA A 512 -26.90 -5.78 35.60
C ALA A 512 -28.37 -6.19 35.76
N ALA A 513 -29.26 -5.21 35.98
CA ALA A 513 -30.70 -5.42 36.05
C ALA A 513 -31.29 -5.95 34.73
N ALA A 514 -30.86 -5.40 33.59
CA ALA A 514 -31.36 -5.79 32.27
C ALA A 514 -30.97 -7.22 31.86
N CYS A 515 -29.80 -7.70 32.30
CA CYS A 515 -29.32 -9.06 32.03
C CYS A 515 -29.59 -10.06 33.17
N GLY A 516 -30.16 -9.63 34.31
CA GLY A 516 -30.45 -10.49 35.46
C GLY A 516 -29.19 -11.01 36.19
N ARG A 517 -28.12 -10.22 36.21
CA ARG A 517 -26.83 -10.56 36.86
C ARG A 517 -26.50 -9.51 37.92
N GLU A 518 -25.57 -9.81 38.83
CA GLU A 518 -25.06 -8.79 39.76
C GLU A 518 -24.03 -7.88 39.07
N ALA A 519 -24.02 -6.58 39.38
CA ALA A 519 -23.13 -5.60 38.75
C ALA A 519 -21.64 -5.96 38.91
N ALA A 520 -21.26 -6.58 40.03
CA ALA A 520 -19.89 -7.04 40.27
C ALA A 520 -19.42 -8.19 39.34
N SER A 521 -20.35 -8.86 38.65
CA SER A 521 -20.07 -9.96 37.72
C SER A 521 -19.91 -9.53 36.26
N LEU A 522 -20.17 -8.24 35.97
CA LEU A 522 -19.98 -7.64 34.65
C LEU A 522 -18.54 -7.20 34.49
N LYS A 523 -17.90 -7.59 33.39
CA LYS A 523 -16.54 -7.18 33.05
C LYS A 523 -16.54 -6.35 31.77
N PRO A 524 -15.65 -5.35 31.64
CA PRO A 524 -15.58 -4.48 30.46
C PRO A 524 -15.46 -5.24 29.14
N GLU A 525 -14.81 -6.39 29.13
CA GLU A 525 -14.59 -7.24 27.96
C GLU A 525 -15.81 -8.10 27.54
N MET A 526 -16.87 -8.16 28.36
CA MET A 526 -18.05 -8.97 28.03
C MET A 526 -18.82 -8.39 26.85
N ASP A 527 -19.10 -9.24 25.87
CA ASP A 527 -19.91 -8.90 24.70
C ASP A 527 -21.40 -8.79 25.09
N LEU A 528 -22.03 -7.68 24.70
CA LEU A 528 -23.42 -7.39 25.04
C LEU A 528 -24.39 -8.42 24.44
N ARG A 529 -24.07 -8.99 23.26
CA ARG A 529 -24.94 -9.92 22.51
C ARG A 529 -24.63 -11.38 22.82
N TYR A 530 -23.36 -11.76 22.90
CA TYR A 530 -22.95 -13.16 23.06
C TYR A 530 -22.78 -13.57 24.52
N ASP A 531 -22.19 -12.71 25.37
CA ASP A 531 -21.94 -13.04 26.79
C ASP A 531 -23.10 -12.61 27.71
N LEU A 532 -23.84 -11.55 27.33
CA LEU A 532 -24.98 -11.02 28.09
C LEU A 532 -26.34 -11.30 27.45
N ALA A 533 -26.37 -11.96 26.30
CA ALA A 533 -27.58 -12.37 25.58
C ALA A 533 -28.56 -11.22 25.26
N LEU A 534 -28.08 -9.96 25.17
CA LEU A 534 -28.91 -8.82 24.80
C LEU A 534 -29.19 -8.85 23.29
N ARG A 535 -30.40 -9.30 22.92
CA ARG A 535 -30.89 -9.26 21.54
C ARG A 535 -31.07 -7.81 21.08
N SER A 536 -30.88 -7.52 19.78
CA SER A 536 -31.01 -6.17 19.20
C SER A 536 -32.34 -5.45 19.49
N SER A 537 -33.39 -6.17 19.91
CA SER A 537 -34.69 -5.58 20.28
C SER A 537 -34.76 -4.96 21.68
N ARG A 538 -33.83 -5.29 22.60
CA ARG A 538 -33.87 -4.81 24.01
C ARG A 538 -32.86 -3.69 24.31
N PHE A 539 -31.86 -3.52 23.45
CA PHE A 539 -30.80 -2.52 23.57
C PHE A 539 -31.32 -1.06 23.60
N PRO A 540 -32.34 -0.64 22.82
CA PRO A 540 -32.86 0.72 22.87
C PRO A 540 -33.52 1.11 24.20
N LEU A 541 -34.09 0.13 24.93
CA LEU A 541 -34.74 0.38 26.24
C LEU A 541 -33.69 0.60 27.35
N ILE A 542 -32.56 -0.11 27.27
CA ILE A 542 -31.42 0.05 28.20
C ILE A 542 -30.79 1.43 28.03
N VAL A 543 -30.65 1.90 26.79
CA VAL A 543 -30.15 3.25 26.48
C VAL A 543 -31.09 4.31 27.06
N GLN A 544 -32.41 4.14 26.90
CA GLN A 544 -33.40 5.06 27.47
C GLN A 544 -33.33 5.14 29.00
N GLU A 545 -33.16 4.00 29.69
CA GLU A 545 -32.97 3.97 31.15
C GLU A 545 -31.66 4.65 31.60
N VAL A 546 -30.59 4.56 30.79
CA VAL A 546 -29.32 5.24 31.03
C VAL A 546 -29.43 6.75 30.83
N GLU A 547 -30.15 7.20 29.79
CA GLU A 547 -30.43 8.62 29.53
C GLU A 547 -31.22 9.26 30.68
N GLU A 548 -32.27 8.58 31.16
CA GLU A 548 -33.09 9.03 32.29
C GLU A 548 -32.30 9.07 33.61
N ALA A 549 -31.42 8.11 33.85
CA ALA A 549 -30.65 8.01 35.10
C ALA A 549 -29.47 8.99 35.17
N LEU A 550 -28.90 9.40 34.03
CA LEU A 550 -27.74 10.28 33.97
C LEU A 550 -28.06 11.70 33.45
N GLY A 551 -29.28 11.96 32.96
CA GLY A 551 -29.69 13.27 32.47
C GLY A 551 -28.97 13.70 31.18
N ILE A 552 -28.51 12.75 30.38
CA ILE A 552 -27.79 12.96 29.11
C ILE A 552 -28.66 12.47 27.94
N THR A 553 -28.41 13.00 26.73
CA THR A 553 -29.01 12.49 25.49
C THR A 553 -27.92 11.82 24.67
N VAL A 554 -28.10 10.55 24.32
CA VAL A 554 -27.11 9.74 23.60
C VAL A 554 -27.54 9.62 22.14
N ASP A 555 -26.72 10.13 21.23
CA ASP A 555 -26.99 10.01 19.79
C ASP A 555 -26.92 8.54 19.34
N PHE A 556 -27.90 8.11 18.54
CA PHE A 556 -28.02 6.75 18.05
C PHE A 556 -26.85 6.36 17.12
N GLU A 557 -26.21 7.32 16.46
CA GLU A 557 -25.00 7.07 15.65
C GLU A 557 -23.78 6.67 16.51
N ALA A 558 -23.63 7.24 17.71
CA ALA A 558 -22.53 6.91 18.64
C ALA A 558 -22.63 5.47 19.19
N LEU A 559 -23.83 4.86 19.12
CA LEU A 559 -24.11 3.51 19.62
C LEU A 559 -23.88 2.40 18.58
N LEU A 560 -23.63 2.75 17.30
CA LEU A 560 -23.43 1.78 16.21
C LEU A 560 -22.19 0.88 16.40
N HIS A 561 -21.22 1.33 17.21
CA HIS A 561 -19.95 0.65 17.45
C HIS A 561 -19.84 -0.01 18.83
N VAL A 562 -20.90 0.02 19.65
CA VAL A 562 -20.88 -0.52 21.01
C VAL A 562 -21.12 -2.04 20.98
N ALA A 563 -20.07 -2.82 21.24
CA ALA A 563 -20.13 -4.28 21.27
C ALA A 563 -19.97 -4.84 22.69
N THR A 564 -19.19 -4.19 23.54
CA THR A 564 -18.88 -4.65 24.90
C THR A 564 -19.37 -3.68 25.98
N VAL A 565 -19.41 -4.16 27.23
CA VAL A 565 -19.70 -3.31 28.41
C VAL A 565 -18.70 -2.14 28.52
N GLY A 566 -17.42 -2.37 28.17
CA GLY A 566 -16.38 -1.35 28.19
C GLY A 566 -16.54 -0.28 27.11
N ASP A 567 -17.08 -0.63 25.93
CA ASP A 567 -17.36 0.33 24.86
C ASP A 567 -18.48 1.30 25.27
N LEU A 568 -19.53 0.78 25.90
CA LEU A 568 -20.63 1.61 26.40
C LEU A 568 -20.14 2.58 27.48
N LEU A 569 -19.27 2.13 28.40
CA LEU A 569 -18.70 2.98 29.44
C LEU A 569 -17.79 4.09 28.87
N ARG A 570 -17.05 3.82 27.78
CA ARG A 570 -16.20 4.81 27.10
C ARG A 570 -17.01 5.90 26.39
N VAL A 571 -18.05 5.52 25.64
CA VAL A 571 -18.92 6.46 24.93
C VAL A 571 -19.63 7.42 25.88
N LEU A 572 -19.96 6.95 27.08
CA LEU A 572 -20.62 7.77 28.11
C LEU A 572 -19.63 8.66 28.88
N ALA A 573 -18.36 8.27 29.01
CA ALA A 573 -17.32 9.07 29.65
C ALA A 573 -16.88 10.28 28.81
N SER A 574 -16.99 10.22 27.48
CA SER A 574 -16.63 11.32 26.56
C SER A 574 -17.62 12.49 26.53
N LEU A 575 -18.72 12.42 27.32
CA LEU A 575 -19.79 13.42 27.32
C LEU A 575 -19.75 14.38 28.54
N ALA A 576 -18.66 14.39 29.32
CA ALA A 576 -18.49 15.27 30.50
C ALA A 576 -17.56 16.48 30.24
N PRO A 577 -17.83 17.70 30.77
CA PRO A 577 -17.04 18.90 30.50
C PRO A 577 -15.76 19.04 31.36
N ALA A 578 -14.71 19.66 30.80
CA ALA A 578 -13.38 19.85 31.41
C ALA A 578 -13.12 21.30 31.88
N GLU A 579 -12.33 21.49 32.95
CA GLU A 579 -11.86 22.79 33.49
C GLU A 579 -10.32 22.97 33.32
N GLU A 580 -9.87 24.23 33.17
CA GLU A 580 -8.52 24.67 32.74
C GLU A 580 -7.54 25.15 33.86
N ALA A 581 -6.23 24.93 33.59
CA ALA A 581 -4.98 25.71 33.89
C ALA A 581 -4.56 26.03 35.37
N PRO A 582 -3.36 26.61 35.72
CA PRO A 582 -2.15 27.06 34.96
C PRO A 582 -0.74 26.84 35.63
N GLY A 583 0.36 27.22 34.94
CA GLY A 583 1.69 27.68 35.46
C GLY A 583 2.75 26.61 35.84
N GLU A 584 4.09 26.76 35.75
CA GLU A 584 5.01 27.90 35.59
C GLU A 584 6.46 27.40 35.25
N ALA A 585 7.34 28.29 34.77
CA ALA A 585 8.66 28.04 34.14
C ALA A 585 9.87 27.84 35.08
N ALA A 586 10.95 27.14 34.66
CA ALA A 586 12.30 27.65 34.27
C ALA A 586 13.38 26.66 34.85
N PRO A 587 14.71 26.67 34.52
CA PRO A 587 15.52 27.67 33.80
C PRO A 587 16.54 27.14 32.76
N LEU A 588 17.19 28.10 32.10
CA LEU A 588 18.22 27.99 31.05
C LEU A 588 19.60 27.50 31.54
N SER A 589 20.35 26.83 30.66
CA SER A 589 21.80 26.66 30.77
C SER A 589 22.52 27.03 29.45
N ALA A 590 23.73 27.58 29.58
CA ALA A 590 24.43 28.42 28.60
C ALA A 590 25.09 27.69 27.40
N PRO A 591 25.42 28.39 26.29
CA PRO A 591 25.64 27.81 24.96
C PRO A 591 27.09 27.41 24.67
N ARG A 592 27.28 26.40 23.82
CA ARG A 592 28.59 26.01 23.24
C ARG A 592 28.69 26.58 21.81
N HIS A 593 29.83 27.19 21.49
CA HIS A 593 30.15 27.68 20.13
C HIS A 593 30.33 26.51 19.15
N GLY A 594 29.47 26.42 18.14
CA GLY A 594 29.54 25.46 17.04
C GLY A 594 29.59 26.18 15.69
N SER A 595 30.29 25.59 14.72
CA SER A 595 30.20 25.95 13.29
C SER A 595 28.73 26.03 12.90
N GLY A 596 28.28 27.11 12.26
CA GLY A 596 26.86 27.38 11.97
C GLY A 596 26.09 26.36 11.12
N GLU A 597 26.59 25.14 10.93
CA GLU A 597 25.85 23.96 10.46
C GLU A 597 24.84 23.41 11.49
N ASP A 598 24.97 23.76 12.78
CA ASP A 598 24.04 23.35 13.85
C ASP A 598 22.83 24.29 14.02
N LEU A 599 22.73 25.33 13.21
CA LEU A 599 21.62 26.29 13.29
C LEU A 599 20.36 25.69 12.63
N PRO A 600 19.17 25.78 13.26
CA PRO A 600 17.92 25.37 12.61
C PRO A 600 17.70 26.23 11.35
N PRO A 601 17.22 25.67 10.23
CA PRO A 601 17.15 26.39 8.95
C PRO A 601 16.13 27.54 8.94
N LEU A 602 16.25 28.46 7.98
CA LEU A 602 15.23 29.50 7.76
C LEU A 602 14.01 28.89 7.06
N CYS A 603 12.83 29.14 7.64
CA CYS A 603 11.54 28.74 7.08
C CYS A 603 10.85 29.94 6.42
N CYS A 604 10.08 29.69 5.36
CA CYS A 604 9.38 30.71 4.59
C CYS A 604 7.87 30.64 4.87
N PHE A 605 7.27 31.74 5.34
CA PHE A 605 5.85 31.87 5.66
C PHE A 605 5.20 32.95 4.80
N ASP A 606 3.95 32.74 4.41
CA ASP A 606 3.11 33.75 3.76
C ASP A 606 2.50 34.66 4.84
N LEU A 607 2.73 35.97 4.74
CA LEU A 607 2.13 36.96 5.65
C LEU A 607 0.77 37.47 5.15
N GLY A 608 0.38 37.15 3.91
CA GLY A 608 -0.94 37.45 3.35
C GLY A 608 -2.01 36.41 3.70
N CYS A 609 -1.61 35.26 4.26
CA CYS A 609 -2.51 34.20 4.68
C CYS A 609 -2.15 33.76 6.10
N CYS A 610 -3.13 33.87 7.01
CA CYS A 610 -2.99 33.38 8.37
C CYS A 610 -3.97 32.23 8.62
N ASP A 611 -3.66 31.38 9.59
CA ASP A 611 -4.64 30.44 10.15
C ASP A 611 -5.74 31.19 10.93
N GLU A 612 -6.70 30.43 11.47
CA GLU A 612 -7.83 30.98 12.25
C GLU A 612 -7.37 31.75 13.49
N ASP A 613 -6.16 31.48 13.99
CA ASP A 613 -5.53 32.14 15.14
C ASP A 613 -4.66 33.34 14.74
N GLY A 614 -4.64 33.71 13.46
CA GLY A 614 -3.89 34.86 12.94
C GLY A 614 -2.39 34.61 12.77
N GLN A 615 -1.91 33.37 12.83
CA GLN A 615 -0.51 33.02 12.59
C GLN A 615 -0.21 32.84 11.09
N PRO A 616 0.95 33.31 10.58
CA PRO A 616 1.34 33.16 9.18
C PRO A 616 1.43 31.69 8.74
N LEU A 617 0.79 31.34 7.63
CA LEU A 617 0.82 29.99 7.06
C LEU A 617 2.18 29.71 6.36
N PRO A 618 2.69 28.47 6.38
CA PRO A 618 3.89 28.11 5.62
C PRO A 618 3.61 28.19 4.10
N LEU A 619 4.57 28.72 3.32
CA LEU A 619 4.39 28.85 1.87
C LEU A 619 4.67 27.52 1.16
N ALA A 620 3.69 26.97 0.43
CA ALA A 620 3.88 25.81 -0.44
C ALA A 620 4.77 26.18 -1.65
N LEU A 621 5.76 25.33 -1.96
CA LEU A 621 6.68 25.54 -3.08
C LEU A 621 6.00 25.13 -4.40
N ASP A 622 5.58 26.10 -5.22
CA ASP A 622 5.20 25.87 -6.61
C ASP A 622 6.43 26.06 -7.54
N PRO A 623 7.03 24.98 -8.08
CA PRO A 623 8.17 25.08 -8.98
C PRO A 623 7.80 25.57 -10.39
N ALA A 624 6.51 25.63 -10.73
CA ALA A 624 6.00 26.10 -12.02
C ALA A 624 5.56 27.57 -12.00
N ALA A 625 5.53 28.20 -10.83
CA ALA A 625 5.17 29.61 -10.67
C ALA A 625 6.16 30.54 -11.38
N ARG A 626 5.64 31.57 -12.03
CA ARG A 626 6.45 32.70 -12.50
C ARG A 626 6.55 33.71 -11.35
N GLY A 627 7.76 34.00 -10.90
CA GLY A 627 8.00 34.97 -9.83
C GLY A 627 7.87 36.41 -10.30
N MET A 628 8.59 37.34 -9.64
CA MET A 628 8.52 38.77 -9.94
C MET A 628 9.20 39.19 -11.26
N GLY A 629 9.41 38.27 -12.19
CA GLY A 629 9.92 38.58 -13.52
C GLY A 629 11.41 38.93 -13.59
N ALA A 630 12.22 38.64 -12.57
CA ALA A 630 13.67 38.77 -12.67
C ALA A 630 14.24 37.77 -13.69
N HIS A 631 15.10 38.26 -14.59
CA HIS A 631 15.70 37.50 -15.69
C HIS A 631 17.22 37.66 -15.72
N ALA A 632 17.88 36.76 -16.46
CA ALA A 632 19.29 36.89 -16.74
C ALA A 632 19.63 38.21 -17.47
N GLY A 633 20.73 38.85 -17.06
CA GLY A 633 21.20 40.12 -17.61
C GLY A 633 20.52 41.38 -17.06
N ASP A 634 19.63 41.25 -16.09
CA ASP A 634 18.93 42.40 -15.51
C ASP A 634 19.86 43.38 -14.77
N VAL A 635 19.54 44.67 -14.86
CA VAL A 635 20.19 45.72 -14.08
C VAL A 635 19.37 45.99 -12.82
N VAL A 636 19.95 45.73 -11.65
CA VAL A 636 19.30 45.87 -10.35
C VAL A 636 19.98 46.94 -9.50
N ALA A 637 19.22 47.93 -9.08
CA ALA A 637 19.68 48.93 -8.12
C ALA A 637 19.49 48.42 -6.69
N VAL A 638 20.54 48.39 -5.89
CA VAL A 638 20.48 48.03 -4.47
C VAL A 638 20.63 49.27 -3.63
N TRP A 639 19.64 49.57 -2.80
CA TRP A 639 19.63 50.80 -2.01
C TRP A 639 19.15 50.58 -0.58
N GLY A 640 19.77 51.30 0.36
CA GLY A 640 19.37 51.34 1.76
C GLY A 640 20.32 52.22 2.58
N PRO A 641 19.84 52.93 3.62
CA PRO A 641 20.66 53.84 4.43
C PRO A 641 21.86 53.13 5.09
N GLU A 642 21.73 51.83 5.37
CA GLU A 642 22.81 50.99 5.92
C GLU A 642 23.10 49.76 5.05
N ALA A 643 22.80 49.80 3.74
CA ALA A 643 22.98 48.64 2.86
C ALA A 643 24.43 48.11 2.87
N HIS A 644 25.42 48.98 3.06
CA HIS A 644 26.84 48.63 3.19
C HIS A 644 27.17 47.79 4.45
N ARG A 645 26.26 47.71 5.44
CA ARG A 645 26.42 46.88 6.65
C ARG A 645 25.80 45.50 6.50
N LEU A 646 25.06 45.25 5.43
CA LEU A 646 24.45 43.97 5.15
C LEU A 646 25.41 43.07 4.37
N PRO A 647 25.26 41.73 4.47
CA PRO A 647 26.05 40.78 3.70
C PRO A 647 25.57 40.75 2.22
N LEU A 648 25.82 41.83 1.48
CA LEU A 648 25.33 42.01 0.10
C LEU A 648 25.97 41.03 -0.89
N ALA A 649 27.25 40.71 -0.71
CA ALA A 649 27.93 39.71 -1.54
C ALA A 649 27.28 38.32 -1.42
N GLU A 650 26.80 37.99 -0.23
CA GLU A 650 26.11 36.75 0.06
C GLU A 650 24.68 36.74 -0.47
N LEU A 651 23.95 37.84 -0.25
CA LEU A 651 22.56 38.01 -0.66
C LEU A 651 22.42 37.96 -2.19
N LEU A 652 23.33 38.62 -2.91
CA LEU A 652 23.32 38.70 -4.38
C LEU A 652 24.07 37.53 -5.04
N GLY A 653 24.82 36.74 -4.27
CA GLY A 653 25.70 35.70 -4.79
C GLY A 653 25.01 34.58 -5.57
N SER A 654 23.71 34.32 -5.31
CA SER A 654 22.94 33.33 -6.09
C SER A 654 22.28 33.91 -7.35
N LEU A 655 22.26 35.23 -7.49
CA LEU A 655 21.78 35.96 -8.66
C LEU A 655 22.92 36.31 -9.63
N ALA A 656 24.14 36.55 -9.12
CA ALA A 656 25.28 36.95 -9.95
C ALA A 656 25.55 36.04 -11.17
N PRO A 657 25.41 34.70 -11.08
CA PRO A 657 25.55 33.81 -12.25
C PRO A 657 24.57 34.04 -13.38
N LEU A 658 23.45 34.73 -13.14
CA LEU A 658 22.51 35.14 -14.17
C LEU A 658 23.04 36.33 -15.01
N GLY A 659 24.29 36.78 -14.80
CA GLY A 659 24.88 37.89 -15.57
C GLY A 659 24.29 39.26 -15.21
N MET A 660 23.67 39.38 -14.03
CA MET A 660 23.01 40.61 -13.61
C MET A 660 24.03 41.71 -13.29
N THR A 661 23.64 42.96 -13.54
CA THR A 661 24.41 44.14 -13.15
C THR A 661 23.84 44.70 -11.85
N PHE A 662 24.67 44.79 -10.81
CA PHE A 662 24.29 45.34 -9.51
C PHE A 662 24.82 46.77 -9.37
N ALA A 663 23.92 47.75 -9.38
CA ALA A 663 24.25 49.11 -9.03
C ALA A 663 24.23 49.26 -7.49
N LEU A 664 25.40 49.40 -6.89
CA LEU A 664 25.64 49.36 -5.44
C LEU A 664 26.22 50.70 -4.94
N PRO A 665 26.00 51.09 -3.67
CA PRO A 665 26.72 52.20 -3.07
C PRO A 665 28.24 52.00 -3.15
N GLU A 666 29.00 53.05 -3.46
CA GLU A 666 30.48 52.96 -3.56
C GLU A 666 31.14 52.29 -2.35
N ALA A 667 30.65 52.56 -1.15
CA ALA A 667 31.14 51.97 0.10
C ALA A 667 30.97 50.45 0.21
N ALA A 668 30.09 49.84 -0.60
CA ALA A 668 29.82 48.41 -0.60
C ALA A 668 30.52 47.66 -1.75
N LEU A 669 31.11 48.37 -2.73
CA LEU A 669 31.72 47.77 -3.91
C LEU A 669 32.85 46.80 -3.56
N GLU A 670 33.76 47.22 -2.68
CA GLU A 670 34.94 46.41 -2.30
C GLU A 670 34.52 45.06 -1.70
N ALA A 671 33.52 45.07 -0.80
CA ALA A 671 32.96 43.86 -0.20
C ALA A 671 32.25 42.96 -1.23
N CYS A 672 31.74 43.55 -2.32
CA CYS A 672 30.97 42.85 -3.35
C CYS A 672 31.79 42.39 -4.57
N LEU A 673 33.08 42.74 -4.68
CA LEU A 673 33.98 42.26 -5.74
C LEU A 673 33.92 40.73 -6.00
N PRO A 674 33.71 39.85 -5.00
CA PRO A 674 33.52 38.43 -5.27
C PRO A 674 32.36 38.10 -6.22
N LEU A 675 31.35 38.96 -6.36
CA LEU A 675 30.23 38.77 -7.28
C LEU A 675 30.67 38.78 -8.75
N GLU A 676 31.72 39.53 -9.11
CA GLU A 676 32.24 39.55 -10.48
C GLU A 676 32.84 38.19 -10.87
N LYS A 677 33.46 37.50 -9.91
CA LYS A 677 33.95 36.13 -10.11
C LYS A 677 32.82 35.12 -10.29
N LEU A 678 31.60 35.46 -9.84
CA LEU A 678 30.40 34.67 -10.04
C LEU A 678 29.64 35.07 -11.31
N GLY A 679 30.17 35.97 -12.14
CA GLY A 679 29.56 36.39 -13.40
C GLY A 679 28.66 37.63 -13.30
N GLY A 680 28.53 38.25 -12.12
CA GLY A 680 27.82 39.51 -11.97
C GLY A 680 28.66 40.70 -12.47
N HIS A 681 28.01 41.83 -12.72
CA HIS A 681 28.70 43.09 -13.01
C HIS A 681 28.41 44.10 -11.91
N LEU A 682 29.42 44.86 -11.48
CA LEU A 682 29.24 45.86 -10.43
C LEU A 682 29.29 47.26 -11.01
N TYR A 683 28.37 48.10 -10.55
CA TYR A 683 28.36 49.52 -10.87
C TYR A 683 28.30 50.34 -9.59
N GLY A 684 29.21 51.32 -9.47
CA GLY A 684 29.29 52.21 -8.30
C GLY A 684 28.30 53.36 -8.37
N LEU A 685 27.49 53.50 -7.34
CA LEU A 685 26.59 54.64 -7.13
C LEU A 685 27.28 55.69 -6.25
N PRO A 686 27.44 56.94 -6.75
CA PRO A 686 27.99 58.03 -5.97
C PRO A 686 27.17 58.28 -4.71
N ALA A 687 27.83 58.66 -3.61
CA ALA A 687 27.22 58.93 -2.32
C ALA A 687 26.09 59.99 -2.33
N LEU A 688 25.99 60.80 -3.39
CA LEU A 688 24.99 61.86 -3.58
C LEU A 688 23.70 61.40 -4.27
N THR A 689 23.55 60.12 -4.59
CA THR A 689 22.34 59.63 -5.27
C THR A 689 21.17 59.61 -4.29
N SER A 690 20.33 60.65 -4.36
CA SER A 690 19.07 60.72 -3.60
C SER A 690 18.22 59.48 -3.84
N PHE A 691 17.56 58.98 -2.79
CA PHE A 691 16.61 57.87 -2.84
C PHE A 691 15.60 57.98 -3.98
N THR A 692 15.03 59.18 -4.17
CA THR A 692 14.02 59.46 -5.20
C THR A 692 14.60 59.61 -6.60
N ALA A 693 15.90 59.90 -6.72
CA ALA A 693 16.61 60.04 -7.99
C ALA A 693 17.33 58.75 -8.43
N LEU A 694 17.30 57.71 -7.59
CA LEU A 694 17.96 56.43 -7.84
C LEU A 694 17.58 55.81 -9.18
N PRO A 695 16.28 55.72 -9.56
CA PRO A 695 15.91 55.05 -10.81
C PRO A 695 16.48 55.74 -12.05
N GLU A 696 16.33 57.07 -12.12
CA GLU A 696 16.83 57.88 -13.23
C GLU A 696 18.35 57.89 -13.30
N ALA A 697 19.04 57.93 -12.16
CA ALA A 697 20.50 57.92 -12.10
C ALA A 697 21.08 56.61 -12.65
N VAL A 698 20.53 55.46 -12.23
CA VAL A 698 20.96 54.14 -12.71
C VAL A 698 20.58 53.96 -14.18
N HIS A 699 19.35 54.32 -14.57
CA HIS A 699 18.91 54.21 -15.96
C HIS A 699 19.80 55.03 -16.90
N ARG A 700 20.18 56.26 -16.51
CA ARG A 700 21.08 57.10 -17.30
C ARG A 700 22.50 56.53 -17.38
N ALA A 701 22.99 55.96 -16.29
CA ALA A 701 24.36 55.44 -16.22
C ALA A 701 24.53 54.09 -16.93
N CYS A 702 23.61 53.15 -16.71
CA CYS A 702 23.66 51.78 -17.23
C CYS A 702 22.86 51.60 -18.53
N GLY A 703 22.12 52.64 -18.97
CA GLY A 703 21.26 52.61 -20.15
C GLY A 703 19.91 51.89 -19.94
N ARG A 704 19.71 51.24 -18.78
CA ARG A 704 18.46 50.58 -18.38
C ARG A 704 18.44 50.34 -16.86
N LEU A 705 17.25 50.11 -16.32
CA LEU A 705 17.03 49.65 -14.95
C LEU A 705 15.84 48.69 -14.92
N ASP A 706 16.04 47.47 -14.47
CA ASP A 706 15.03 46.41 -14.48
C ASP A 706 14.39 46.19 -13.12
N GLY A 707 15.17 46.29 -12.04
CA GLY A 707 14.70 45.97 -10.69
C GLY A 707 15.30 46.86 -9.62
N ILE A 708 14.59 46.98 -8.50
CA ILE A 708 15.08 47.67 -7.30
C ILE A 708 15.04 46.72 -6.11
N LEU A 709 16.17 46.57 -5.42
CA LEU A 709 16.29 45.88 -4.14
C LEU A 709 16.45 46.91 -3.02
N LEU A 710 15.40 47.10 -2.23
CA LEU A 710 15.38 47.97 -1.06
C LEU A 710 15.79 47.18 0.18
N CYS A 711 16.88 47.59 0.82
CA CYS A 711 17.42 46.95 2.01
C CYS A 711 17.30 47.88 3.22
N ALA A 712 16.33 47.63 4.12
CA ALA A 712 16.07 48.48 5.28
C ALA A 712 16.49 47.79 6.60
N PRO A 713 17.25 48.48 7.48
CA PRO A 713 17.47 48.01 8.86
C PRO A 713 16.19 48.14 9.68
N ALA A 714 16.09 47.39 10.79
CA ALA A 714 14.85 47.23 11.56
C ALA A 714 14.25 48.52 12.15
N GLY A 715 15.02 49.62 12.22
CA GLY A 715 14.62 50.90 12.83
C GLY A 715 14.73 52.13 11.91
N GLY A 716 14.90 51.95 10.59
CA GLY A 716 14.93 53.08 9.65
C GLY A 716 13.54 53.47 9.16
N ASP A 717 13.08 54.68 9.50
CA ASP A 717 11.85 55.25 8.93
C ASP A 717 12.16 55.93 7.59
N LEU A 718 11.55 55.45 6.51
CA LEU A 718 11.52 56.12 5.22
C LEU A 718 10.18 56.87 5.11
N PRO A 719 10.17 58.17 4.79
CA PRO A 719 8.92 58.91 4.76
C PRO A 719 8.07 58.49 3.54
N ALA A 720 6.75 58.44 3.73
CA ALA A 720 5.80 57.88 2.75
C ALA A 720 5.80 58.62 1.39
N ASP A 721 5.97 59.94 1.41
CA ASP A 721 6.08 60.79 0.23
C ASP A 721 7.30 60.45 -0.64
N ALA A 722 8.43 60.11 0.00
CA ALA A 722 9.63 59.65 -0.69
C ALA A 722 9.41 58.27 -1.34
N MET A 723 8.55 57.43 -0.75
CA MET A 723 8.24 56.11 -1.31
C MET A 723 7.35 56.18 -2.53
N GLU A 724 6.32 57.01 -2.50
CA GLU A 724 5.50 57.29 -3.67
C GLU A 724 6.33 57.88 -4.82
N ALA A 725 7.24 58.81 -4.51
CA ALA A 725 8.14 59.41 -5.48
C ALA A 725 9.09 58.38 -6.12
N LEU A 726 9.62 57.43 -5.34
CA LEU A 726 10.40 56.31 -5.87
C LEU A 726 9.57 55.47 -6.85
N CYS A 727 8.36 55.03 -6.47
CA CYS A 727 7.53 54.18 -7.32
C CYS A 727 7.17 54.88 -8.66
N ARG A 728 6.87 56.19 -8.63
CA ARG A 728 6.63 56.97 -9.87
C ARG A 728 7.86 57.03 -10.75
N SER A 729 9.04 57.32 -10.18
CA SER A 729 10.30 57.40 -10.92
C SER A 729 10.71 56.02 -11.48
N ALA A 730 10.54 54.95 -10.70
CA ALA A 730 10.79 53.57 -11.10
C ALA A 730 9.90 53.18 -12.29
N ARG A 731 8.60 53.49 -12.22
CA ARG A 731 7.67 53.22 -13.33
C ARG A 731 8.04 54.00 -14.59
N ALA A 732 8.43 55.27 -14.46
CA ALA A 732 8.88 56.09 -15.58
C ALA A 732 10.17 55.56 -16.23
N CYS A 733 11.05 54.93 -15.46
CA CYS A 733 12.29 54.29 -15.95
C CYS A 733 12.08 52.86 -16.49
N GLY A 734 10.85 52.33 -16.47
CA GLY A 734 10.52 51.00 -16.97
C GLY A 734 10.88 49.85 -16.03
N VAL A 735 11.02 50.11 -14.72
CA VAL A 735 11.30 49.07 -13.72
C VAL A 735 10.21 48.00 -13.73
N ARG A 736 10.63 46.74 -13.70
CA ARG A 736 9.77 45.55 -13.81
C ARG A 736 9.39 44.98 -12.45
N TYR A 737 10.21 45.18 -11.42
CA TYR A 737 9.93 44.70 -10.07
C TYR A 737 10.65 45.48 -8.97
N VAL A 738 10.04 45.54 -7.79
CA VAL A 738 10.66 46.07 -6.56
C VAL A 738 10.59 45.02 -5.46
N TYR A 739 11.72 44.76 -4.82
CA TYR A 739 11.85 43.83 -3.71
C TYR A 739 12.34 44.56 -2.46
N ALA A 740 11.56 44.55 -1.39
CA ALA A 740 11.86 45.20 -0.14
C ALA A 740 12.20 44.17 0.94
N LEU A 741 13.45 44.19 1.41
CA LEU A 741 13.99 43.31 2.43
C LEU A 741 14.16 44.08 3.74
N ARG A 742 13.53 43.58 4.81
CA ARG A 742 13.57 44.17 6.16
C ARG A 742 14.02 43.13 7.18
N TRP A 743 15.07 43.44 7.95
CA TRP A 743 15.45 42.62 9.09
C TRP A 743 14.62 42.98 10.32
N LEU A 744 14.11 41.96 11.02
CA LEU A 744 13.38 42.10 12.28
C LEU A 744 14.35 41.97 13.46
N HIS A 745 14.05 42.67 14.56
CA HIS A 745 14.72 42.45 15.85
C HIS A 745 14.00 41.36 16.63
N ALA A 746 14.70 40.70 17.57
CA ALA A 746 14.10 39.68 18.41
C ALA A 746 12.85 40.23 19.14
N GLY A 747 11.68 39.66 18.86
CA GLY A 747 10.39 40.11 19.41
C GLY A 747 9.72 41.26 18.64
N GLY A 748 10.25 41.67 17.48
CA GLY A 748 9.62 42.64 16.60
C GLY A 748 8.42 42.05 15.86
N ALA A 749 7.30 42.77 15.83
CA ALA A 749 6.12 42.33 15.09
C ALA A 749 6.41 42.25 13.58
N ALA A 750 5.94 41.18 12.92
CA ALA A 750 6.06 40.99 11.48
C ALA A 750 5.12 41.90 10.64
N HIS A 751 4.33 42.75 11.30
CA HIS A 751 3.45 43.72 10.65
C HIS A 751 4.24 44.75 9.83
N ALA A 752 3.60 45.27 8.78
CA ALA A 752 4.22 46.21 7.84
C ALA A 752 4.60 47.51 8.57
N ALA A 753 5.79 48.03 8.28
CA ALA A 753 6.16 49.38 8.69
C ALA A 753 5.40 50.40 7.80
N PRO A 754 5.11 51.62 8.29
CA PRO A 754 4.35 52.63 7.54
C PRO A 754 4.88 52.90 6.12
N TRP A 755 6.21 52.85 5.94
CA TRP A 755 6.85 53.04 4.63
C TRP A 755 6.62 51.86 3.68
N GLN A 756 6.47 50.63 4.20
CA GLN A 756 6.16 49.44 3.41
C GLN A 756 4.72 49.52 2.89
N GLU A 757 3.78 49.93 3.75
CA GLU A 757 2.38 50.13 3.36
C GLU A 757 2.23 51.25 2.32
N ALA A 758 2.93 52.37 2.50
CA ALA A 758 2.95 53.46 1.53
C ALA A 758 3.54 53.04 0.18
N GLY A 759 4.66 52.29 0.19
CA GLY A 759 5.27 51.74 -1.02
C GLY A 759 4.37 50.74 -1.75
N GLU A 760 3.75 49.80 -1.01
CA GLU A 760 2.79 48.83 -1.56
C GLU A 760 1.57 49.52 -2.17
N ALA A 761 0.99 50.51 -1.49
CA ALA A 761 -0.15 51.27 -2.00
C ALA A 761 0.19 52.00 -3.30
N ALA A 762 1.32 52.73 -3.33
CA ALA A 762 1.78 53.43 -4.52
C ALA A 762 2.13 52.48 -5.68
N ALA A 763 2.72 51.32 -5.38
CA ALA A 763 3.05 50.31 -6.38
C ALA A 763 1.79 49.67 -7.00
N ARG A 764 0.77 49.39 -6.19
CA ARG A 764 -0.54 48.90 -6.67
C ARG A 764 -1.23 49.91 -7.58
N GLU A 765 -1.20 51.20 -7.26
CA GLU A 765 -1.78 52.25 -8.12
C GLU A 765 -1.07 52.37 -9.48
N LEU A 766 0.23 52.08 -9.52
CA LEU A 766 1.08 52.22 -10.71
C LEU A 766 1.27 50.94 -11.51
N ASP A 767 0.63 49.84 -11.10
CA ASP A 767 0.80 48.49 -11.67
C ASP A 767 2.28 48.07 -11.71
N LEU A 768 2.97 48.27 -10.58
CA LEU A 768 4.38 47.92 -10.38
C LEU A 768 4.46 46.71 -9.43
N PRO A 769 4.99 45.55 -9.87
CA PRO A 769 5.18 44.39 -9.00
C PRO A 769 6.06 44.73 -7.78
N TRP A 770 5.52 44.49 -6.59
CA TRP A 770 6.17 44.85 -5.32
C TRP A 770 6.06 43.70 -4.33
N ARG A 771 7.19 43.33 -3.72
CA ARG A 771 7.25 42.30 -2.68
C ARG A 771 7.96 42.76 -1.43
N VAL A 772 7.41 42.39 -0.29
CA VAL A 772 7.98 42.64 1.03
C VAL A 772 8.42 41.34 1.68
N VAL A 773 9.67 41.28 2.12
CA VAL A 773 10.22 40.16 2.89
C VAL A 773 10.75 40.65 4.22
N CYS A 774 10.18 40.10 5.28
CA CYS A 774 10.65 40.25 6.64
C CYS A 774 11.59 39.08 6.98
N VAL A 775 12.76 39.37 7.55
CA VAL A 775 13.74 38.35 7.97
C VAL A 775 13.87 38.38 9.48
N ASP A 776 13.47 37.31 10.15
CA ASP A 776 13.68 37.05 11.57
C ASP A 776 14.70 35.92 11.76
N ASP A 777 15.95 36.30 12.03
CA ASP A 777 17.04 35.36 12.26
C ASP A 777 17.24 35.03 13.76
N GLY A 778 16.27 35.36 14.61
CA GLY A 778 16.32 35.09 16.05
C GLY A 778 17.50 35.76 16.77
N GLY A 779 18.00 36.88 16.23
CA GLY A 779 19.16 37.63 16.77
C GLY A 779 20.53 36.98 16.50
N ARG A 780 20.62 36.00 15.58
CA ARG A 780 21.88 35.33 15.21
C ARG A 780 22.48 35.95 13.94
N PRO A 781 23.79 35.80 13.69
CA PRO A 781 24.38 36.25 12.44
C PRO A 781 23.86 35.40 11.27
N PRO A 782 23.50 36.04 10.12
CA PRO A 782 22.93 35.34 8.98
C PRO A 782 23.87 34.27 8.45
N ILE A 783 23.32 33.09 8.15
CA ILE A 783 24.06 32.02 7.48
C ILE A 783 24.27 32.46 6.02
N PRO A 784 25.49 32.87 5.63
CA PRO A 784 25.78 33.65 4.42
C PRO A 784 24.96 33.27 3.18
N ARG A 785 25.07 32.04 2.69
CA ARG A 785 24.49 31.62 1.40
C ARG A 785 23.03 31.14 1.44
N GLU A 786 22.41 31.01 2.61
CA GLU A 786 21.01 30.55 2.72
C GLU A 786 20.03 31.66 2.27
N LEU A 787 20.34 32.92 2.60
CA LEU A 787 19.55 34.08 2.19
C LEU A 787 19.60 34.34 0.68
N GLY A 788 20.75 34.12 0.04
CA GLY A 788 20.89 34.32 -1.40
C GLY A 788 20.04 33.37 -2.23
N ASP A 789 19.95 32.09 -1.84
CA ASP A 789 19.10 31.11 -2.52
C ASP A 789 17.62 31.43 -2.32
N LEU A 790 17.21 31.87 -1.13
CA LEU A 790 15.84 32.33 -0.86
C LEU A 790 15.49 33.60 -1.67
N LEU A 791 16.42 34.56 -1.79
CA LEU A 791 16.21 35.76 -2.59
C LEU A 791 16.09 35.43 -4.07
N ALA A 792 17.01 34.63 -4.61
CA ALA A 792 16.97 34.23 -6.01
C ALA A 792 15.67 33.49 -6.34
N ARG A 793 15.21 32.60 -5.46
CA ARG A 793 13.89 31.97 -5.57
C ARG A 793 12.76 32.99 -5.58
N ALA A 794 12.74 33.91 -4.62
CA ALA A 794 11.66 34.88 -4.49
C ALA A 794 11.57 35.80 -5.71
N LEU A 795 12.69 36.27 -6.25
CA LEU A 795 12.71 37.15 -7.43
C LEU A 795 12.26 36.44 -8.71
N THR A 796 12.56 35.14 -8.85
CA THR A 796 12.36 34.41 -10.11
C THR A 796 11.10 33.53 -10.12
N HIS A 797 10.68 32.98 -8.97
CA HIS A 797 9.62 31.97 -8.85
C HIS A 797 8.64 32.18 -7.66
N GLY A 798 8.79 33.21 -6.82
CA GLY A 798 7.89 33.39 -5.67
C GLY A 798 6.53 33.99 -6.06
N THR A 799 5.44 33.53 -5.42
CA THR A 799 4.05 33.93 -5.74
C THR A 799 3.44 34.94 -4.76
N SER A 800 3.85 34.98 -3.49
CA SER A 800 3.21 35.84 -2.48
C SER A 800 3.85 37.21 -2.34
N ASP A 801 3.04 38.26 -2.23
CA ASP A 801 3.54 39.64 -2.14
C ASP A 801 4.18 39.97 -0.78
N ARG A 802 3.84 39.21 0.28
CA ARG A 802 4.39 39.40 1.63
C ARG A 802 4.86 38.09 2.24
N VAL A 803 6.13 38.04 2.64
CA VAL A 803 6.78 36.81 3.10
C VAL A 803 7.57 37.06 4.39
N LEU A 804 7.57 36.09 5.30
CA LEU A 804 8.43 36.05 6.48
C LEU A 804 9.43 34.90 6.37
N TRP A 805 10.72 35.21 6.44
CA TRP A 805 11.80 34.24 6.60
C TRP A 805 12.18 34.18 8.08
N ARG A 806 11.78 33.11 8.77
CA ARG A 806 11.95 33.00 10.23
C ARG A 806 12.71 31.75 10.62
N ARG A 807 13.64 31.90 11.56
CA ARG A 807 14.38 30.79 12.16
C ARG A 807 13.66 30.32 13.44
N ALA A 808 13.61 29.01 13.67
CA ALA A 808 13.01 28.46 14.88
C ALA A 808 13.77 28.92 16.15
N PRO A 809 13.07 29.23 17.26
CA PRO A 809 13.70 29.52 18.55
C PRO A 809 14.56 28.33 19.03
N ALA A 810 15.63 28.63 19.76
CA ALA A 810 16.48 27.59 20.35
C ALA A 810 15.67 26.71 21.32
N GLY A 811 15.56 25.41 21.04
CA GLY A 811 14.89 24.44 21.93
C GLY A 811 13.40 24.22 21.70
N ALA A 812 12.77 24.88 20.71
CA ALA A 812 11.40 24.57 20.32
C ALA A 812 11.32 23.17 19.67
N PRO A 813 10.36 22.31 20.05
CA PRO A 813 10.14 21.04 19.37
C PRO A 813 9.83 21.29 17.90
N VAL A 814 10.60 20.65 17.00
CA VAL A 814 10.35 20.70 15.55
C VAL A 814 8.95 20.15 15.20
N ARG A 815 8.35 19.35 16.10
CA ARG A 815 7.00 18.77 15.97
C ARG A 815 5.87 19.80 16.02
N ASP A 816 6.08 20.95 16.66
CA ASP A 816 5.05 22.00 16.82
C ASP A 816 5.00 22.96 15.62
N TRP A 817 5.99 22.85 14.72
CA TRP A 817 6.02 23.57 13.46
C TRP A 817 5.52 22.58 12.42
N GLN A 818 4.23 22.58 12.13
CA GLN A 818 3.67 21.80 11.03
C GLN A 818 4.45 22.13 9.75
N TRP A 819 5.40 21.28 9.37
CA TRP A 819 6.16 21.46 8.14
C TRP A 819 5.26 21.07 6.96
N LEU A 820 4.91 22.08 6.15
CA LEU A 820 4.68 22.02 4.70
C LEU A 820 3.64 21.00 4.20
N GLU A 821 2.37 21.36 4.22
CA GLU A 821 1.39 20.70 3.35
C GLU A 821 1.45 21.23 1.90
N ARG A 822 1.84 20.29 1.02
CA ARG A 822 1.26 19.96 -0.29
C ARG A 822 1.16 21.09 -1.36
N PRO A 823 2.15 21.20 -2.27
CA PRO A 823 1.90 21.71 -3.62
C PRO A 823 1.07 20.69 -4.41
N ASP A 824 0.10 21.19 -5.18
CA ASP A 824 -0.68 20.39 -6.12
C ASP A 824 0.19 19.60 -7.12
N LEU A 825 -0.34 18.44 -7.48
CA LEU A 825 0.31 17.28 -8.11
C LEU A 825 0.98 17.58 -9.47
N PHE A 826 2.28 17.22 -9.59
CA PHE A 826 2.87 16.74 -10.85
C PHE A 826 3.66 15.45 -10.60
N PRO A 827 3.50 14.39 -11.44
CA PRO A 827 4.00 13.06 -11.13
C PRO A 827 5.50 12.96 -11.44
N ARG A 828 6.32 12.89 -10.39
CA ARG A 828 7.56 12.07 -10.23
C ARG A 828 8.50 12.51 -9.11
N VAL A 829 8.14 13.56 -8.36
CA VAL A 829 8.77 13.89 -7.08
C VAL A 829 7.68 14.28 -6.09
N PHE A 830 7.46 13.45 -5.07
CA PHE A 830 6.54 13.76 -3.98
C PHE A 830 7.30 14.49 -2.87
N SER A 831 6.81 15.67 -2.48
CA SER A 831 7.18 16.30 -1.21
C SER A 831 6.63 15.45 -0.04
N ALA A 832 7.25 15.54 1.14
CA ALA A 832 7.05 14.67 2.29
C ALA A 832 5.69 14.84 3.02
N ALA A 833 4.57 14.83 2.29
CA ALA A 833 3.21 15.02 2.85
C ALA A 833 2.40 13.71 3.03
N VAL A 834 3.07 12.56 3.05
CA VAL A 834 2.48 11.26 3.44
C VAL A 834 3.43 10.55 4.42
N ALA A 835 3.55 11.06 5.64
CA ALA A 835 4.17 10.35 6.76
C ALA A 835 3.63 10.89 8.09
N HIS A 836 2.47 10.41 8.52
CA HIS A 836 1.95 10.67 9.87
C HIS A 836 2.44 9.69 10.93
N GLU A 837 3.39 8.81 10.60
CA GLU A 837 4.12 8.02 11.58
C GLU A 837 5.58 8.43 11.57
N ALA A 838 6.16 8.57 12.76
CA ALA A 838 7.54 8.96 12.99
C ALA A 838 8.53 8.04 12.24
N MET A 839 8.88 8.38 11.00
CA MET A 839 9.87 7.65 10.21
C MET A 839 11.24 8.32 10.35
N PRO A 840 12.25 7.67 10.96
CA PRO A 840 13.57 8.28 11.09
C PRO A 840 14.20 8.38 9.69
N TRP A 841 14.38 9.62 9.23
CA TRP A 841 15.43 9.94 8.28
C TRP A 841 16.77 9.64 8.97
N PRO A 842 17.82 9.19 8.25
CA PRO A 842 19.14 9.05 8.85
C PRO A 842 19.48 10.36 9.58
N GLU A 843 19.68 10.28 10.91
CA GLU A 843 19.78 11.42 11.81
C GLU A 843 20.77 12.47 11.26
N ALA A 844 20.25 13.64 10.89
CA ALA A 844 20.91 14.94 10.61
C ALA A 844 20.20 15.74 9.49
N ALA A 845 19.36 15.11 8.67
CA ALA A 845 18.78 15.77 7.49
C ALA A 845 17.54 16.62 7.84
N ARG A 846 17.66 17.95 7.84
CA ARG A 846 16.55 18.90 8.00
C ARG A 846 16.27 19.65 6.69
N PRO A 847 15.01 19.80 6.26
CA PRO A 847 14.67 20.62 5.10
C PRO A 847 15.16 22.06 5.29
N SER A 848 15.79 22.65 4.28
CA SER A 848 16.29 24.03 4.29
C SER A 848 16.38 24.61 2.89
N SER A 849 16.70 25.90 2.78
CA SER A 849 17.08 26.57 1.52
C SER A 849 18.21 25.85 0.74
N ARG A 850 19.01 25.00 1.41
CA ARG A 850 20.12 24.26 0.80
C ARG A 850 19.93 22.75 0.79
N GLN A 851 18.86 22.22 1.38
CA GLN A 851 18.62 20.78 1.48
C GLN A 851 17.13 20.47 1.35
N MET A 852 16.76 19.79 0.27
CA MET A 852 15.43 19.24 0.07
C MET A 852 15.41 17.75 0.37
N LEU A 853 14.30 17.31 0.94
CA LEU A 853 13.93 15.92 1.13
C LEU A 853 12.68 15.64 0.29
N ALA A 854 12.70 14.55 -0.46
CA ALA A 854 11.60 14.15 -1.33
C ALA A 854 11.49 12.62 -1.42
N CYS A 855 10.41 12.15 -2.01
CA CYS A 855 10.16 10.73 -2.28
C CYS A 855 9.81 10.52 -3.75
N ALA A 856 10.14 9.34 -4.28
CA ALA A 856 9.73 8.86 -5.60
C ALA A 856 9.22 7.43 -5.50
N GLN A 857 8.39 7.02 -6.45
CA GLN A 857 7.83 5.67 -6.53
C GLN A 857 7.96 5.16 -7.96
N PHE A 858 8.44 3.92 -8.09
CA PHE A 858 8.54 3.24 -9.39
C PHE A 858 7.69 1.98 -9.35
N SER A 859 6.70 1.92 -10.23
CA SER A 859 5.76 0.80 -10.31
C SER A 859 5.55 0.40 -11.77
N ARG A 860 5.64 -0.91 -12.03
CA ARG A 860 5.27 -1.50 -13.33
C ARG A 860 3.78 -1.43 -13.61
N TYR A 861 2.95 -1.26 -12.59
CA TYR A 861 1.52 -1.03 -12.74
C TYR A 861 1.27 0.41 -13.20
N ALA A 862 1.86 1.37 -12.48
CA ALA A 862 1.66 2.79 -12.76
C ALA A 862 2.32 3.22 -14.08
N ASP A 863 3.43 2.58 -14.43
CA ASP A 863 4.15 2.76 -15.68
C ASP A 863 4.42 1.40 -16.35
N PRO A 864 3.46 0.90 -17.16
CA PRO A 864 3.56 -0.39 -17.84
C PRO A 864 4.80 -0.53 -18.73
N ARG A 865 5.38 0.58 -19.19
CA ARG A 865 6.61 0.56 -19.98
C ARG A 865 7.73 -0.12 -19.21
N LEU A 866 7.83 0.09 -17.90
CA LEU A 866 8.87 -0.50 -17.05
C LEU A 866 8.83 -2.04 -17.00
N ALA A 867 7.72 -2.67 -17.40
CA ALA A 867 7.61 -4.12 -17.43
C ALA A 867 8.48 -4.79 -18.52
N GLY A 868 8.91 -4.03 -19.53
CA GLY A 868 9.67 -4.53 -20.67
C GLY A 868 11.14 -4.14 -20.71
N HIS A 869 11.69 -3.53 -19.66
CA HIS A 869 13.06 -2.99 -19.65
C HIS A 869 14.16 -4.07 -19.44
N GLY A 870 13.83 -5.34 -19.66
CA GLY A 870 14.74 -6.49 -19.51
C GLY A 870 14.40 -7.37 -18.30
N ALA A 871 15.11 -8.48 -18.10
CA ALA A 871 14.84 -9.43 -17.01
C ALA A 871 16.13 -10.16 -16.54
N LEU A 872 16.38 -10.22 -15.22
CA LEU A 872 17.52 -10.95 -14.65
C LEU A 872 17.23 -12.45 -14.48
N PRO A 873 18.11 -13.37 -14.91
CA PRO A 873 18.15 -14.74 -14.38
C PRO A 873 18.58 -14.74 -12.89
N PRO A 874 18.10 -15.64 -12.01
CA PRO A 874 17.13 -16.71 -12.26
C PRO A 874 15.66 -16.25 -12.21
N ASP A 875 15.38 -15.01 -11.78
CA ASP A 875 14.05 -14.61 -11.28
C ASP A 875 13.14 -13.90 -12.31
N GLY A 876 13.66 -13.53 -13.49
CA GLY A 876 12.90 -12.94 -14.60
C GLY A 876 12.37 -11.52 -14.36
N ARG A 877 12.91 -10.76 -13.40
CA ARG A 877 12.36 -9.44 -12.99
C ARG A 877 13.00 -8.28 -13.77
N PRO A 878 12.21 -7.34 -14.31
CA PRO A 878 12.73 -6.09 -14.87
C PRO A 878 13.41 -5.23 -13.83
N TRP A 879 14.41 -4.45 -14.25
CA TRP A 879 15.07 -3.46 -13.42
C TRP A 879 14.62 -2.05 -13.80
N LEU A 880 14.73 -1.15 -12.83
CA LEU A 880 14.52 0.27 -13.04
C LEU A 880 15.53 0.81 -14.08
N PRO A 881 15.08 1.46 -15.17
CA PRO A 881 15.97 2.08 -16.13
C PRO A 881 16.83 3.18 -15.54
N LEU A 882 18.05 3.36 -16.08
CA LEU A 882 18.95 4.40 -15.61
C LEU A 882 18.39 5.78 -15.94
N SER A 883 17.70 5.94 -17.08
CA SER A 883 17.01 7.19 -17.41
C SER A 883 16.06 7.63 -16.31
N GLU A 884 15.36 6.70 -15.65
CA GLU A 884 14.38 7.02 -14.61
C GLU A 884 15.06 7.45 -13.31
N ILE A 885 16.15 6.78 -12.95
CA ILE A 885 16.99 7.18 -11.81
C ILE A 885 17.56 8.59 -12.04
N LEU A 886 18.14 8.82 -13.22
CA LEU A 886 18.73 10.09 -13.60
C LEU A 886 17.69 11.20 -13.66
N GLN A 887 16.50 10.92 -14.21
CA GLN A 887 15.41 11.87 -14.27
C GLN A 887 14.99 12.32 -12.87
N THR A 888 14.75 11.37 -11.96
CA THR A 888 14.42 11.69 -10.56
C THR A 888 15.50 12.53 -9.89
N MET A 889 16.78 12.23 -10.14
CA MET A 889 17.88 13.02 -9.60
C MET A 889 17.89 14.45 -10.16
N LEU A 890 17.75 14.60 -11.48
CA LEU A 890 17.75 15.89 -12.17
C LEU A 890 16.59 16.78 -11.71
N GLU A 891 15.38 16.21 -11.68
CA GLU A 891 14.17 16.90 -11.21
C GLU A 891 14.34 17.36 -9.77
N SER A 892 14.95 16.54 -8.91
CA SER A 892 15.21 16.91 -7.53
C SER A 892 16.18 18.10 -7.41
N GLY A 893 17.19 18.17 -8.28
CA GLY A 893 18.07 19.33 -8.38
C GLY A 893 17.32 20.59 -8.79
N ARG A 894 16.48 20.51 -9.83
CA ARG A 894 15.67 21.64 -10.31
C ARG A 894 14.66 22.12 -9.27
N LEU A 895 14.03 21.21 -8.54
CA LEU A 895 13.14 21.60 -7.45
C LEU A 895 13.87 22.33 -6.32
N GLN A 896 15.13 21.95 -6.04
CA GLN A 896 15.97 22.67 -5.08
C GLN A 896 16.31 24.08 -5.56
N LEU A 897 16.72 24.26 -6.82
CA LEU A 897 17.16 25.54 -7.39
C LEU A 897 16.42 25.83 -8.71
N PRO A 898 15.14 26.22 -8.68
CA PRO A 898 14.26 26.28 -9.85
C PRO A 898 14.65 27.34 -10.90
N TRP A 899 15.48 28.32 -10.54
CA TRP A 899 15.96 29.37 -11.46
C TRP A 899 17.22 29.00 -12.25
N LEU A 900 17.70 27.76 -12.11
CA LEU A 900 18.86 27.26 -12.84
C LEU A 900 18.44 26.10 -13.76
N GLU A 901 19.13 25.98 -14.88
CA GLU A 901 18.94 24.93 -15.86
C GLU A 901 19.86 23.73 -15.57
N ALA A 902 19.36 22.52 -15.80
CA ALA A 902 20.14 21.31 -15.65
C ALA A 902 21.10 21.11 -16.83
N THR A 903 22.39 21.14 -16.56
CA THR A 903 23.44 21.05 -17.58
C THR A 903 24.18 19.71 -17.59
N GLY A 904 23.89 18.84 -16.63
CA GLY A 904 24.50 17.51 -16.57
C GLY A 904 24.57 16.90 -15.18
N PHE A 905 25.45 15.92 -15.06
CA PHE A 905 25.78 15.21 -13.84
C PHE A 905 27.29 15.04 -13.67
N SER A 906 27.75 14.85 -12.44
CA SER A 906 29.05 14.24 -12.16
C SER A 906 29.02 13.25 -11.01
N ASP A 907 30.07 12.44 -10.96
CA ASP A 907 30.35 11.49 -9.88
C ASP A 907 29.14 10.59 -9.58
N LEU A 908 28.41 10.22 -10.63
CA LEU A 908 27.28 9.32 -10.52
C LEU A 908 27.84 7.95 -10.10
N ARG A 909 27.23 7.41 -9.06
CA ARG A 909 27.49 6.08 -8.55
C ARG A 909 26.16 5.40 -8.39
N PHE A 910 26.05 4.23 -8.99
CA PHE A 910 24.87 3.40 -8.92
C PHE A 910 25.18 2.23 -8.00
N ALA A 911 24.20 1.86 -7.20
CA ALA A 911 24.20 0.56 -6.55
C ALA A 911 23.81 -0.51 -7.58
N ALA A 912 23.56 -1.74 -7.11
CA ALA A 912 23.02 -2.78 -7.97
C ALA A 912 21.71 -2.31 -8.65
N PRO A 913 21.46 -2.69 -9.93
CA PRO A 913 20.22 -2.38 -10.62
C PRO A 913 19.01 -2.74 -9.75
N LEU A 914 18.08 -1.79 -9.61
CA LEU A 914 16.93 -1.97 -8.74
C LEU A 914 15.91 -2.90 -9.40
N PRO A 915 15.64 -4.10 -8.87
CA PRO A 915 14.59 -4.94 -9.42
C PRO A 915 13.22 -4.28 -9.21
N LEU A 916 12.34 -4.44 -10.19
CA LEU A 916 10.93 -4.06 -10.23
C LEU A 916 10.09 -5.35 -10.26
N PRO A 917 9.84 -5.99 -9.09
CA PRO A 917 9.00 -7.16 -9.05
C PRO A 917 7.59 -6.83 -9.53
N ARG A 918 6.92 -7.83 -10.11
CA ARG A 918 5.54 -7.64 -10.57
C ARG A 918 4.69 -7.24 -9.39
N GLY A 919 4.07 -6.07 -9.50
CA GLY A 919 3.16 -5.56 -8.51
C GLY A 919 3.80 -4.99 -7.25
N VAL A 920 5.12 -4.98 -7.05
CA VAL A 920 5.70 -4.15 -5.95
C VAL A 920 6.05 -2.76 -6.47
N THR A 921 5.46 -1.71 -5.89
CA THR A 921 5.98 -0.35 -6.05
C THR A 921 7.26 -0.19 -5.24
N ARG A 922 8.34 0.17 -5.91
CA ARG A 922 9.62 0.56 -5.31
C ARG A 922 9.54 2.00 -4.83
N GLU A 923 9.41 2.16 -3.52
CA GLU A 923 9.52 3.46 -2.85
C GLU A 923 10.99 3.88 -2.75
N CYS A 924 11.28 5.14 -3.07
CA CYS A 924 12.60 5.72 -2.95
C CYS A 924 12.56 7.04 -2.18
N ARG A 925 13.57 7.26 -1.34
CA ARG A 925 13.83 8.53 -0.65
C ARG A 925 14.94 9.28 -1.35
N ILE A 926 14.77 10.59 -1.45
CA ILE A 926 15.68 11.50 -2.11
C ILE A 926 16.12 12.56 -1.12
N SER A 927 17.42 12.82 -1.10
CA SER A 927 17.99 14.03 -0.48
C SER A 927 18.76 14.79 -1.54
N ALA A 928 18.50 16.08 -1.67
CA ALA A 928 19.15 16.97 -2.62
C ALA A 928 19.74 18.15 -1.84
N ARG A 929 21.08 18.28 -1.81
CA ARG A 929 21.79 19.34 -1.06
C ARG A 929 22.63 20.20 -1.99
N SER A 930 22.33 21.50 -2.10
CA SER A 930 23.13 22.44 -2.90
C SER A 930 24.54 22.62 -2.31
N GLN A 931 25.53 22.73 -3.19
CA GLN A 931 26.94 22.94 -2.85
C GLN A 931 27.42 24.33 -3.28
N SER A 932 28.70 24.61 -3.04
CA SER A 932 29.38 25.81 -3.52
C SER A 932 29.26 25.97 -5.04
N TRP A 933 29.33 27.23 -5.50
CA TRP A 933 29.47 27.56 -6.91
C TRP A 933 30.84 27.10 -7.40
N LEU A 934 30.91 26.67 -8.65
CA LEU A 934 32.17 26.43 -9.35
C LEU A 934 32.06 26.89 -10.81
N LEU A 935 33.18 27.21 -11.43
CA LEU A 935 33.24 27.55 -12.86
C LEU A 935 33.40 26.26 -13.67
N GLN A 936 32.48 26.03 -14.62
CA GLN A 936 32.45 24.85 -15.47
C GLN A 936 32.04 25.24 -16.89
N ASP A 937 32.88 24.88 -17.86
CA ASP A 937 32.73 25.25 -19.28
C ASP A 937 32.50 26.76 -19.51
N GLY A 938 33.18 27.58 -18.71
CA GLY A 938 33.06 29.04 -18.78
C GLY A 938 31.77 29.60 -18.17
N VAL A 939 30.91 28.77 -17.57
CA VAL A 939 29.68 29.19 -16.90
C VAL A 939 29.73 28.83 -15.42
N MET A 940 29.14 29.68 -14.58
CA MET A 940 29.02 29.39 -13.16
C MET A 940 27.93 28.34 -12.91
N THR A 941 28.31 27.27 -12.24
CA THR A 941 27.47 26.09 -12.00
C THR A 941 27.33 25.81 -10.51
N ARG A 942 26.10 25.58 -10.06
CA ARG A 942 25.77 24.96 -8.78
C ARG A 942 25.78 23.46 -8.95
N MET A 943 26.48 22.77 -8.05
CA MET A 943 26.31 21.35 -7.92
C MET A 943 25.24 21.06 -6.85
N CYS A 944 24.29 20.18 -7.14
CA CYS A 944 23.36 19.65 -6.17
C CYS A 944 23.71 18.19 -5.89
N ARG A 945 24.12 17.88 -4.66
CA ARG A 945 24.40 16.50 -4.27
C ARG A 945 23.07 15.79 -4.06
N VAL A 946 22.77 14.83 -4.93
CA VAL A 946 21.55 14.03 -4.83
C VAL A 946 21.91 12.62 -4.37
N ARG A 947 21.17 12.12 -3.38
CA ARG A 947 21.22 10.72 -2.95
C ARG A 947 19.82 10.15 -3.01
N LEU A 948 19.70 9.05 -3.72
CA LEU A 948 18.51 8.24 -3.87
C LEU A 948 18.73 6.94 -3.09
N HIS A 949 17.81 6.62 -2.20
CA HIS A 949 17.80 5.35 -1.47
C HIS A 949 16.49 4.65 -1.79
N SER A 950 16.52 3.37 -2.09
CA SER A 950 15.29 2.59 -2.27
C SER A 950 14.93 1.87 -0.98
N ARG A 951 13.64 1.72 -0.71
CA ARG A 951 13.18 0.90 0.40
C ARG A 951 13.48 -0.56 0.13
N ASP A 952 14.06 -1.24 1.10
CA ASP A 952 14.46 -2.62 0.95
C ASP A 952 13.27 -3.55 1.01
N LEU A 953 13.41 -4.69 0.35
CA LEU A 953 12.41 -5.75 0.34
C LEU A 953 12.99 -7.00 0.98
N ALA A 954 12.21 -7.64 1.84
CA ALA A 954 12.51 -8.97 2.35
C ALA A 954 12.45 -10.02 1.22
N PRO A 955 12.97 -11.24 1.41
CA PRO A 955 12.89 -12.30 0.40
C PRO A 955 11.46 -12.60 -0.08
N ASN A 956 10.47 -12.38 0.79
CA ASN A 956 9.04 -12.48 0.47
C ASN A 956 8.45 -11.19 -0.15
N LEU A 957 9.29 -10.27 -0.62
CA LEU A 957 9.05 -8.92 -1.17
C LEU A 957 8.20 -7.96 -0.34
N ARG A 958 8.10 -8.19 0.98
CA ARG A 958 7.59 -7.17 1.91
C ARG A 958 8.55 -6.02 2.06
N ARG A 959 8.02 -4.81 2.26
CA ARG A 959 8.83 -3.64 2.57
C ARG A 959 9.46 -3.77 3.95
N ILE A 960 10.75 -3.51 4.03
CA ILE A 960 11.47 -3.41 5.30
C ILE A 960 11.57 -1.91 5.63
N ASN A 961 11.55 -1.57 6.93
CA ASN A 961 11.89 -0.22 7.41
C ASN A 961 13.41 0.02 7.36
N HIS A 962 14.02 -0.33 6.23
CA HIS A 962 15.42 -0.12 5.90
C HIS A 962 15.49 0.40 4.46
N PHE A 963 16.43 1.31 4.19
CA PHE A 963 16.59 1.94 2.89
C PHE A 963 18.03 1.78 2.43
N SER A 964 18.25 0.97 1.39
CA SER A 964 19.56 0.84 0.78
C SER A 964 19.85 1.96 -0.23
N PRO A 965 21.12 2.41 -0.34
CA PRO A 965 21.52 3.33 -1.39
C PRO A 965 21.19 2.76 -2.77
N LEU A 966 20.56 3.58 -3.62
CA LEU A 966 20.25 3.23 -5.01
C LEU A 966 21.18 3.98 -5.97
N ALA A 967 21.26 5.30 -5.81
CA ALA A 967 22.14 6.11 -6.62
C ALA A 967 22.59 7.35 -5.84
N ARG A 968 23.78 7.85 -6.14
CA ARG A 968 24.25 9.14 -5.64
C ARG A 968 25.09 9.83 -6.69
N GLY A 969 25.08 11.14 -6.66
CA GLY A 969 25.93 11.94 -7.54
C GLY A 969 25.63 13.41 -7.40
N MET A 970 26.16 14.18 -8.34
CA MET A 970 25.99 15.62 -8.41
C MET A 970 25.17 15.96 -9.65
N VAL A 971 24.13 16.77 -9.49
CA VAL A 971 23.41 17.40 -10.60
C VAL A 971 24.02 18.78 -10.83
N PHE A 972 24.37 19.10 -12.06
CA PHE A 972 24.85 20.42 -12.45
C PHE A 972 23.70 21.31 -12.84
N LEU A 973 23.63 22.47 -12.20
CA LEU A 973 22.61 23.48 -12.40
C LEU A 973 23.30 24.81 -12.70
N ALA A 974 23.07 25.39 -13.87
CA ALA A 974 23.73 26.62 -14.29
C ALA A 974 22.70 27.66 -14.76
N ALA A 975 23.11 28.93 -14.78
CA ALA A 975 22.26 30.02 -15.26
C ALA A 975 22.01 29.98 -16.78
N ALA A 976 22.94 29.37 -17.51
CA ALA A 976 22.85 29.10 -18.93
C ALA A 976 23.65 27.83 -19.24
N ALA A 977 23.37 27.16 -20.36
CA ALA A 977 24.22 26.08 -20.82
C ALA A 977 25.55 26.64 -21.36
N GLY A 978 26.67 26.08 -20.90
CA GLY A 978 27.98 26.34 -21.49
C GLY A 978 28.09 25.70 -22.87
N SER A 979 29.13 26.05 -23.63
CA SER A 979 29.42 25.34 -24.88
C SER A 979 29.74 23.88 -24.56
N LEU A 980 29.03 22.93 -25.18
CA LEU A 980 29.33 21.50 -25.07
C LEU A 980 30.33 21.09 -26.16
N PRO A 981 31.64 20.95 -25.86
CA PRO A 981 32.60 20.56 -26.87
C PRO A 981 32.39 19.10 -27.29
N PRO A 982 32.55 18.76 -28.58
CA PRO A 982 32.61 17.37 -29.01
C PRO A 982 33.80 16.64 -28.37
N LEU A 983 33.60 15.38 -27.98
CA LEU A 983 34.67 14.45 -27.60
C LEU A 983 35.53 14.08 -28.80
N TRP A 984 34.88 13.92 -29.96
CA TRP A 984 35.52 13.53 -31.22
C TRP A 984 34.99 14.34 -32.41
N PRO A 985 35.84 14.63 -33.40
CA PRO A 985 35.47 15.42 -34.57
C PRO A 985 34.63 14.63 -35.58
N GLY A 986 33.42 15.14 -35.89
CA GLY A 986 32.66 14.81 -37.10
C GLY A 986 32.16 13.36 -37.25
N GLU A 987 31.52 13.12 -38.40
CA GLU A 987 30.94 11.84 -38.78
C GLU A 987 32.03 10.80 -39.02
N MET A 988 31.87 9.63 -38.40
CA MET A 988 32.81 8.53 -38.54
C MET A 988 32.18 7.44 -39.40
N ALA A 989 32.94 6.89 -40.33
CA ALA A 989 32.45 5.81 -41.19
C ALA A 989 32.59 4.47 -40.48
N ALA A 990 31.58 3.60 -40.62
CA ALA A 990 31.70 2.21 -40.20
C ALA A 990 32.86 1.53 -40.94
N THR A 991 33.68 0.80 -40.19
CA THR A 991 34.88 0.11 -40.65
C THR A 991 34.69 -1.41 -40.77
N GLY A 992 33.55 -1.93 -40.30
CA GLY A 992 33.19 -3.34 -40.32
C GLY A 992 31.67 -3.55 -40.29
N PRO A 993 31.21 -4.82 -40.30
CA PRO A 993 29.78 -5.14 -40.30
C PRO A 993 29.09 -4.77 -38.97
N ASP A 994 27.78 -4.58 -39.02
CA ASP A 994 26.94 -4.36 -37.84
C ASP A 994 27.01 -5.55 -36.89
N LEU A 995 27.10 -5.27 -35.59
CA LEU A 995 26.95 -6.25 -34.53
C LEU A 995 25.48 -6.71 -34.48
N PRO A 996 25.20 -8.02 -34.39
CA PRO A 996 23.82 -8.49 -34.26
C PRO A 996 23.23 -8.05 -32.92
N LEU A 997 22.07 -7.39 -32.96
CA LEU A 997 21.37 -6.86 -31.78
C LEU A 997 20.16 -7.69 -31.36
N ASP A 998 19.52 -8.42 -32.28
CA ASP A 998 18.29 -9.18 -31.98
C ASP A 998 18.50 -10.27 -30.92
N GLY A 999 19.60 -11.04 -31.03
CA GLY A 999 19.96 -12.06 -30.05
C GLY A 999 20.27 -11.45 -28.69
N PHE A 1000 21.05 -10.36 -28.68
CA PHE A 1000 21.35 -9.60 -27.46
C PHE A 1000 20.07 -9.13 -26.76
N TYR A 1001 19.13 -8.52 -27.49
CA TYR A 1001 17.89 -8.03 -26.90
C TYR A 1001 16.98 -9.16 -26.39
N ALA A 1002 16.94 -10.29 -27.10
CA ALA A 1002 16.22 -11.47 -26.67
C ALA A 1002 16.77 -12.01 -25.35
N ASP A 1003 18.10 -12.16 -25.26
CA ASP A 1003 18.78 -12.66 -24.06
C ASP A 1003 18.69 -11.68 -22.88
N CYS A 1004 18.69 -10.37 -23.14
CA CYS A 1004 18.45 -9.34 -22.12
C CYS A 1004 16.99 -9.31 -21.63
N GLY A 1005 16.06 -9.97 -22.32
CA GLY A 1005 14.62 -9.89 -22.07
C GLY A 1005 14.00 -8.53 -22.41
N MET A 1006 14.60 -7.77 -23.34
CA MET A 1006 14.16 -6.42 -23.71
C MET A 1006 12.97 -6.43 -24.66
N ALA A 1007 11.86 -5.80 -24.25
CA ALA A 1007 10.70 -5.57 -25.10
C ALA A 1007 11.01 -4.52 -26.19
N GLU A 1008 10.25 -4.53 -27.28
CA GLU A 1008 10.44 -3.65 -28.46
C GLU A 1008 10.64 -2.18 -28.10
N GLY A 1009 9.85 -1.64 -27.16
CA GLY A 1009 9.96 -0.24 -26.71
C GLY A 1009 11.23 0.12 -25.93
N TRP A 1010 12.07 -0.86 -25.56
CA TRP A 1010 13.36 -0.67 -24.90
C TRP A 1010 14.55 -1.17 -25.73
N ARG A 1011 14.31 -1.54 -27.00
CA ARG A 1011 15.37 -1.84 -27.97
C ARG A 1011 15.80 -0.54 -28.63
N LEU A 1012 16.77 0.12 -28.01
CA LEU A 1012 17.08 1.51 -28.30
C LEU A 1012 18.10 1.69 -29.44
N LEU A 1013 18.82 0.65 -29.83
CA LEU A 1013 19.92 0.73 -30.79
C LEU A 1013 19.60 0.02 -32.09
N GLU A 1014 20.12 0.61 -33.17
CA GLU A 1014 20.17 0.02 -34.50
C GLU A 1014 21.55 0.26 -35.10
N HIS A 1015 21.96 -0.58 -36.06
CA HIS A 1015 23.17 -0.38 -36.86
C HIS A 1015 24.46 -0.12 -36.06
N LEU A 1016 24.66 -0.86 -34.96
CA LEU A 1016 25.86 -0.72 -34.13
C LEU A 1016 27.07 -1.38 -34.80
N ALA A 1017 28.02 -0.61 -35.31
CA ALA A 1017 29.18 -1.11 -36.06
C ALA A 1017 30.50 -0.51 -35.53
N PRO A 1018 31.64 -1.22 -35.69
CA PRO A 1018 32.95 -0.67 -35.35
C PRO A 1018 33.31 0.49 -36.31
N ALA A 1019 33.79 1.60 -35.77
CA ALA A 1019 34.24 2.80 -36.49
C ALA A 1019 35.75 3.07 -36.30
N GLY A 1020 36.49 2.12 -35.73
CA GLY A 1020 37.92 2.19 -35.46
C GLY A 1020 38.36 1.11 -34.45
N PRO A 1021 39.66 1.06 -34.07
CA PRO A 1021 40.22 -0.02 -33.22
C PRO A 1021 39.61 -0.11 -31.81
N ASP A 1022 39.03 0.98 -31.29
CA ASP A 1022 38.37 1.03 -29.98
C ASP A 1022 37.12 1.91 -30.03
N MET A 1023 36.47 2.01 -31.19
CA MET A 1023 35.32 2.89 -31.38
C MET A 1023 34.19 2.23 -32.15
N TRP A 1024 32.97 2.57 -31.76
CA TRP A 1024 31.73 2.09 -32.36
C TRP A 1024 30.78 3.24 -32.62
N GLN A 1025 29.95 3.06 -33.64
CA GLN A 1025 28.88 3.98 -33.98
C GLN A 1025 27.58 3.20 -34.13
N GLY A 1026 26.49 3.78 -33.63
CA GLY A 1026 25.15 3.22 -33.76
C GLY A 1026 24.11 4.32 -34.00
N ARG A 1027 22.89 3.90 -34.31
CA ARG A 1027 21.72 4.76 -34.48
C ARG A 1027 20.73 4.54 -33.34
N PHE A 1028 20.09 5.61 -32.91
CA PHE A 1028 19.07 5.61 -31.86
C PHE A 1028 17.81 6.32 -32.39
N ASP A 1029 16.74 5.54 -32.58
CA ASP A 1029 15.44 6.00 -33.09
C ASP A 1029 14.42 5.98 -31.94
N GLY A 1030 14.30 7.08 -31.18
CA GLY A 1030 13.24 7.16 -30.17
C GLY A 1030 13.25 8.41 -29.29
N ALA A 1031 12.13 9.13 -29.25
CA ALA A 1031 11.86 10.07 -28.17
C ALA A 1031 10.94 9.39 -27.16
N ALA A 1032 11.40 9.21 -25.91
CA ALA A 1032 10.48 8.87 -24.83
C ALA A 1032 9.45 10.00 -24.69
N GLN A 1033 8.14 9.68 -24.76
CA GLN A 1033 7.09 10.64 -24.41
C GLN A 1033 7.30 11.09 -22.96
N GLY A 1034 7.48 12.40 -22.78
CA GLY A 1034 7.64 13.00 -21.46
C GLY A 1034 6.39 12.77 -20.60
N ILE A 1035 6.61 12.49 -19.32
CA ILE A 1035 5.57 12.06 -18.37
C ILE A 1035 4.80 13.26 -17.76
N ALA A 1036 5.26 14.49 -17.97
CA ALA A 1036 4.60 15.69 -17.48
C ALA A 1036 3.65 16.29 -18.55
N PRO A 1037 2.37 16.60 -18.20
CA PRO A 1037 1.50 17.35 -19.10
C PRO A 1037 2.10 18.75 -19.36
N ALA A 1038 2.03 19.20 -20.61
CA ALA A 1038 2.47 20.51 -21.11
C ALA A 1038 3.98 20.74 -21.40
N GLY A 1039 4.76 19.69 -21.72
CA GLY A 1039 5.91 19.83 -22.63
C GLY A 1039 7.09 20.71 -22.19
N LYS A 1040 7.31 20.92 -20.89
CA LYS A 1040 8.42 21.75 -20.36
C LYS A 1040 9.51 20.99 -19.59
N SER A 1041 9.67 19.69 -19.83
CA SER A 1041 10.77 18.89 -19.25
C SER A 1041 11.64 18.24 -20.33
N GLY A 1042 12.15 19.06 -21.26
CA GLY A 1042 12.88 18.70 -22.49
C GLY A 1042 14.11 17.78 -22.38
N TYR A 1043 14.36 17.11 -21.25
CA TYR A 1043 15.46 16.18 -21.02
C TYR A 1043 15.05 14.68 -21.07
N CYS A 1044 13.74 14.34 -21.08
CA CYS A 1044 13.29 12.95 -21.01
C CYS A 1044 13.80 12.08 -22.18
N SER A 1045 13.82 12.62 -23.40
CA SER A 1045 14.36 11.94 -24.59
C SER A 1045 15.88 11.79 -24.54
N LEU A 1046 16.59 12.76 -23.94
CA LEU A 1046 18.05 12.75 -23.83
C LEU A 1046 18.55 11.73 -22.81
N LEU A 1047 17.83 11.53 -21.71
CA LEU A 1047 18.19 10.53 -20.70
C LEU A 1047 18.04 9.10 -21.21
N ALA A 1048 17.09 8.83 -22.12
CA ALA A 1048 16.98 7.53 -22.78
C ALA A 1048 18.21 7.19 -23.63
N ALA A 1049 18.93 8.19 -24.14
CA ALA A 1049 20.20 7.97 -24.83
C ALA A 1049 21.29 7.40 -23.90
N VAL A 1050 21.19 7.62 -22.58
CA VAL A 1050 22.10 6.99 -21.60
C VAL A 1050 21.84 5.49 -21.50
N ASP A 1051 20.57 5.04 -21.48
CA ASP A 1051 20.26 3.61 -21.55
C ASP A 1051 20.72 3.00 -22.88
N ALA A 1052 20.60 3.72 -23.99
CA ALA A 1052 21.14 3.28 -25.29
C ALA A 1052 22.68 3.15 -25.27
N ILE A 1053 23.39 4.11 -24.67
CA ILE A 1053 24.85 4.05 -24.46
C ILE A 1053 25.24 2.80 -23.65
N VAL A 1054 24.48 2.49 -22.59
CA VAL A 1054 24.72 1.30 -21.75
C VAL A 1054 24.45 0.02 -22.53
N GLN A 1055 23.35 -0.04 -23.31
CA GLN A 1055 23.07 -1.17 -24.23
C GLN A 1055 24.22 -1.42 -25.21
N ALA A 1056 24.79 -0.36 -25.79
CA ALA A 1056 25.89 -0.48 -26.74
C ALA A 1056 27.15 -1.00 -26.05
N ALA A 1057 27.49 -0.44 -24.88
CA ALA A 1057 28.66 -0.84 -24.11
C ALA A 1057 28.61 -2.32 -23.73
N CYS A 1058 27.51 -2.80 -23.15
CA CYS A 1058 27.40 -4.21 -22.79
C CYS A 1058 27.46 -5.15 -24.00
N ARG A 1059 26.86 -4.76 -25.13
CA ARG A 1059 26.97 -5.56 -26.36
C ARG A 1059 28.41 -5.65 -26.85
N ILE A 1060 29.15 -4.55 -26.81
CA ILE A 1060 30.57 -4.53 -27.19
C ILE A 1060 31.41 -5.39 -26.24
N MET A 1061 31.11 -5.36 -24.95
CA MET A 1061 31.81 -6.16 -23.94
C MET A 1061 31.58 -7.66 -24.14
N GLU A 1062 30.38 -8.06 -24.58
CA GLU A 1062 30.08 -9.46 -24.92
C GLU A 1062 30.97 -9.99 -26.05
N GLU A 1063 31.31 -9.16 -27.04
CA GLU A 1063 32.18 -9.53 -28.15
C GLU A 1063 33.67 -9.49 -27.79
N THR A 1064 34.06 -8.66 -26.81
CA THR A 1064 35.48 -8.31 -26.60
C THR A 1064 36.10 -8.89 -25.34
N VAL A 1065 35.31 -9.34 -24.36
CA VAL A 1065 35.83 -9.89 -23.10
C VAL A 1065 35.80 -11.43 -23.10
N PRO A 1066 36.93 -12.13 -22.89
CA PRO A 1066 36.97 -13.60 -22.87
C PRO A 1066 36.14 -14.20 -21.73
N ARG A 1067 35.20 -15.10 -22.05
CA ARG A 1067 34.41 -15.87 -21.06
C ARG A 1067 35.27 -16.96 -20.39
N ALA A 1068 35.66 -16.76 -19.14
CA ALA A 1068 36.22 -17.82 -18.31
C ALA A 1068 35.08 -18.52 -17.53
N GLY A 1069 34.58 -19.65 -18.05
CA GLY A 1069 33.68 -20.54 -17.30
C GLY A 1069 32.17 -20.25 -17.37
N ALA A 1070 31.71 -19.33 -18.22
CA ALA A 1070 30.29 -19.11 -18.48
C ALA A 1070 29.74 -20.13 -19.51
N PRO A 1071 28.49 -20.61 -19.37
CA PRO A 1071 27.87 -21.53 -20.34
C PRO A 1071 27.83 -20.90 -21.74
N GLU A 1072 28.00 -21.73 -22.78
CA GLU A 1072 27.88 -21.29 -24.17
C GLU A 1072 26.49 -20.67 -24.40
N GLY A 1073 26.45 -19.34 -24.62
CA GLY A 1073 25.24 -18.63 -25.07
C GLY A 1073 24.55 -17.66 -24.09
N GLY A 1074 25.16 -17.25 -22.97
CA GLY A 1074 24.53 -16.29 -22.03
C GLY A 1074 24.97 -14.83 -22.19
N THR A 1075 24.07 -13.89 -22.48
CA THR A 1075 24.41 -12.45 -22.66
C THR A 1075 24.92 -11.76 -21.36
N LEU A 1076 25.92 -10.86 -21.50
CA LEU A 1076 26.60 -10.12 -20.41
C LEU A 1076 25.80 -8.93 -19.84
N TRP A 1077 24.54 -9.15 -19.49
CA TRP A 1077 23.62 -8.06 -19.15
C TRP A 1077 23.00 -8.22 -17.76
N PRO A 1078 22.88 -7.15 -16.97
CA PRO A 1078 23.92 -6.48 -16.17
C PRO A 1078 24.39 -7.28 -14.93
N GLN A 1079 24.19 -8.61 -14.91
CA GLN A 1079 24.56 -9.44 -13.74
C GLN A 1079 26.03 -9.82 -13.69
N GLU A 1080 26.63 -10.09 -14.85
CA GLU A 1080 28.08 -10.36 -14.95
C GLU A 1080 28.90 -9.07 -14.83
N TRP A 1081 28.30 -7.89 -15.13
CA TRP A 1081 28.97 -6.59 -15.10
C TRP A 1081 28.11 -5.50 -14.48
N ARG A 1082 28.60 -4.82 -13.43
CA ARG A 1082 27.87 -3.74 -12.74
C ARG A 1082 28.34 -2.36 -13.20
N LEU A 1083 27.42 -1.45 -13.51
CA LEU A 1083 27.75 -0.04 -13.74
C LEU A 1083 28.19 0.60 -12.40
N SER A 1084 29.49 0.73 -12.18
CA SER A 1084 30.05 1.28 -10.92
C SER A 1084 29.81 2.78 -10.82
N GLY A 1085 29.79 3.47 -11.96
CA GLY A 1085 29.55 4.90 -12.01
C GLY A 1085 29.75 5.53 -13.38
N ILE A 1086 29.41 6.81 -13.43
CA ILE A 1086 29.67 7.69 -14.56
C ILE A 1086 30.38 8.93 -14.01
N GLY A 1087 31.54 9.26 -14.57
CA GLY A 1087 32.30 10.43 -14.15
C GLY A 1087 31.56 11.74 -14.46
N PHE A 1088 31.15 11.92 -15.71
CA PHE A 1088 30.41 13.12 -16.15
C PHE A 1088 29.39 12.79 -17.23
N ILE A 1089 28.20 13.40 -17.13
CA ILE A 1089 27.23 13.49 -18.23
C ILE A 1089 27.00 14.96 -18.47
N ARG A 1090 27.08 15.43 -19.71
CA ARG A 1090 26.83 16.83 -20.07
C ARG A 1090 25.75 16.91 -21.13
N PHE A 1091 24.93 17.95 -21.03
CA PHE A 1091 23.84 18.21 -21.97
C PHE A 1091 24.10 19.48 -22.76
N ALA A 1092 23.62 19.49 -23.99
CA ALA A 1092 23.52 20.71 -24.76
C ALA A 1092 22.42 21.64 -24.20
N ASP A 1093 22.42 22.89 -24.68
CA ASP A 1093 21.40 23.88 -24.35
C ASP A 1093 19.98 23.35 -24.64
N ALA A 1094 19.04 23.65 -23.74
CA ALA A 1094 17.64 23.25 -23.84
C ALA A 1094 16.96 23.68 -25.16
N ALA A 1095 17.33 24.83 -25.72
CA ALA A 1095 16.82 25.30 -27.01
C ALA A 1095 17.31 24.42 -28.16
N LEU A 1096 18.56 23.95 -28.12
CA LEU A 1096 19.09 23.01 -29.11
C LEU A 1096 18.39 21.65 -29.00
N LEU A 1097 18.19 21.17 -27.77
CA LEU A 1097 17.51 19.89 -27.51
C LEU A 1097 16.06 19.88 -28.00
N CYS A 1098 15.31 20.97 -27.80
CA CYS A 1098 13.94 21.12 -28.27
C CYS A 1098 13.82 21.12 -29.82
N GLY A 1099 14.90 21.45 -30.53
CA GLY A 1099 14.94 21.53 -31.99
C GLY A 1099 15.74 20.41 -32.68
N ALA A 1100 16.26 19.43 -31.94
CA ALA A 1100 17.12 18.39 -32.48
C ALA A 1100 16.36 17.43 -33.40
N LEU A 1101 16.86 17.23 -34.62
CA LEU A 1101 16.26 16.35 -35.63
C LEU A 1101 16.73 14.90 -35.43
N MET A 1102 15.79 13.97 -35.54
CA MET A 1102 16.03 12.53 -35.57
C MET A 1102 16.40 12.05 -36.98
N PRO A 1103 17.09 10.91 -37.12
CA PRO A 1103 17.59 10.02 -36.07
C PRO A 1103 18.84 10.55 -35.37
N TRP A 1104 19.06 10.17 -34.11
CA TRP A 1104 20.30 10.51 -33.40
C TRP A 1104 21.36 9.44 -33.63
N ARG A 1105 22.63 9.86 -33.68
CA ARG A 1105 23.78 8.97 -33.81
C ARG A 1105 24.52 8.89 -32.49
N LEU A 1106 24.78 7.66 -32.07
CA LEU A 1106 25.60 7.32 -30.92
C LEU A 1106 27.03 7.04 -31.39
N GLN A 1107 28.02 7.66 -30.76
CA GLN A 1107 29.43 7.32 -30.88
C GLN A 1107 29.96 6.90 -29.50
N LEU A 1108 30.63 5.76 -29.45
CA LEU A 1108 31.11 5.17 -28.20
C LEU A 1108 32.57 4.74 -28.39
N ARG A 1109 33.45 5.16 -27.48
CA ARG A 1109 34.86 4.77 -27.49
C ARG A 1109 35.18 4.00 -26.22
N ARG A 1110 35.79 2.82 -26.37
CA ARG A 1110 36.38 2.08 -25.27
C ARG A 1110 37.63 2.83 -24.80
N GLY A 1111 37.66 3.14 -23.51
CA GLY A 1111 38.75 3.86 -22.87
C GLY A 1111 39.66 2.91 -22.10
N TRP A 1112 39.94 3.28 -20.86
CA TRP A 1112 40.77 2.51 -19.95
C TRP A 1112 40.16 1.13 -19.63
N ASP A 1113 41.03 0.14 -19.53
CA ASP A 1113 40.72 -1.27 -19.33
C ASP A 1113 41.73 -1.83 -18.31
N ASP A 1114 41.25 -2.36 -17.19
CA ASP A 1114 42.05 -3.17 -16.26
C ASP A 1114 41.32 -4.48 -15.90
N ASP A 1115 41.92 -5.28 -15.01
CA ASP A 1115 41.38 -6.58 -14.58
C ASP A 1115 40.00 -6.48 -13.89
N ARG A 1116 39.61 -5.28 -13.38
CA ARG A 1116 38.39 -5.07 -12.59
C ARG A 1116 37.39 -4.11 -13.22
N LEU A 1117 37.79 -3.14 -14.04
CA LEU A 1117 36.93 -2.11 -14.61
C LEU A 1117 37.14 -1.97 -16.12
N GLN A 1118 36.04 -1.86 -16.86
CA GLN A 1118 36.01 -1.40 -18.25
C GLN A 1118 35.44 0.02 -18.30
N ARG A 1119 36.16 0.94 -18.94
CA ARG A 1119 35.70 2.32 -19.12
C ARG A 1119 35.28 2.61 -20.56
N TYR A 1120 34.21 3.39 -20.71
CA TYR A 1120 33.76 3.96 -21.98
C TYR A 1120 33.54 5.48 -21.88
N ASP A 1121 33.78 6.16 -22.99
CA ASP A 1121 33.30 7.52 -23.24
C ASP A 1121 32.29 7.46 -24.38
N ALA A 1122 31.26 8.30 -24.38
CA ALA A 1122 30.25 8.37 -25.44
C ALA A 1122 29.88 9.81 -25.80
N GLN A 1123 29.46 10.04 -27.04
CA GLN A 1123 28.76 11.25 -27.44
C GLN A 1123 27.57 10.94 -28.35
N VAL A 1124 26.52 11.74 -28.22
CA VAL A 1124 25.31 11.64 -29.05
C VAL A 1124 25.21 12.90 -29.89
N VAL A 1125 25.03 12.72 -31.20
CA VAL A 1125 24.93 13.82 -32.16
C VAL A 1125 23.63 13.73 -32.96
N ASP A 1126 23.07 14.87 -33.32
CA ASP A 1126 21.90 14.94 -34.20
C ASP A 1126 22.27 14.71 -35.68
N ALA A 1127 21.25 14.78 -36.55
CA ALA A 1127 21.40 14.69 -37.99
C ALA A 1127 22.30 15.80 -38.59
N ASP A 1128 22.34 16.98 -37.96
CA ASP A 1128 23.17 18.12 -38.37
C ASP A 1128 24.62 18.02 -37.83
N GLY A 1129 24.94 16.98 -37.05
CA GLY A 1129 26.26 16.77 -36.45
C GLY A 1129 26.51 17.61 -35.19
N ARG A 1130 25.47 18.18 -34.59
CA ARG A 1130 25.55 18.93 -33.33
C ARG A 1130 25.54 17.96 -32.16
N VAL A 1131 26.41 18.19 -31.19
CA VAL A 1131 26.52 17.35 -29.99
C VAL A 1131 25.39 17.68 -29.03
N LEU A 1132 24.59 16.66 -28.69
CA LEU A 1132 23.45 16.78 -27.77
C LEU A 1132 23.82 16.33 -26.35
N LEU A 1133 24.67 15.31 -26.23
CA LEU A 1133 25.10 14.73 -24.97
C LEU A 1133 26.54 14.21 -25.09
N THR A 1134 27.35 14.45 -24.05
CA THR A 1134 28.62 13.75 -23.87
C THR A 1134 28.61 13.02 -22.54
N LEU A 1135 29.12 11.79 -22.53
CA LEU A 1135 29.24 10.95 -21.36
C LEU A 1135 30.71 10.54 -21.23
N HIS A 1136 31.32 10.84 -20.09
CA HIS A 1136 32.71 10.52 -19.80
C HIS A 1136 32.83 9.53 -18.66
N GLN A 1137 33.82 8.65 -18.77
CA GLN A 1137 34.20 7.74 -17.70
C GLN A 1137 33.01 6.89 -17.20
N MET A 1138 32.27 6.28 -18.14
CA MET A 1138 31.32 5.22 -17.80
C MET A 1138 32.11 3.98 -17.40
N GLU A 1139 31.95 3.51 -16.17
CA GLU A 1139 32.74 2.42 -15.62
C GLU A 1139 31.87 1.19 -15.34
N PHE A 1140 32.24 0.04 -15.90
CA PHE A 1140 31.63 -1.26 -15.64
C PHE A 1140 32.60 -2.16 -14.88
N GLU A 1141 32.15 -2.88 -13.85
CA GLU A 1141 32.94 -3.89 -13.13
C GLU A 1141 33.00 -5.22 -13.90
N LYS A 1142 34.21 -5.81 -14.06
CA LYS A 1142 34.50 -7.06 -14.80
C LYS A 1142 34.22 -8.35 -14.06
N ASP A 1143 34.28 -8.33 -12.73
CA ASP A 1143 34.26 -9.53 -11.90
C ASP A 1143 33.27 -9.32 -10.75
N VAL A 1144 32.06 -9.88 -10.87
CA VAL A 1144 31.07 -9.91 -9.78
C VAL A 1144 31.21 -11.24 -9.04
N ARG A 1145 32.35 -11.44 -8.37
CA ARG A 1145 32.36 -12.41 -7.27
C ARG A 1145 31.40 -11.87 -6.20
N PRO A 1146 30.46 -12.69 -5.68
CA PRO A 1146 29.65 -12.26 -4.55
C PRO A 1146 30.59 -11.82 -3.44
N GLN A 1147 30.47 -10.57 -2.98
CA GLN A 1147 31.15 -10.13 -1.76
C GLN A 1147 30.57 -10.94 -0.61
N GLU A 1148 31.16 -12.09 -0.33
CA GLU A 1148 31.07 -12.71 0.98
C GLU A 1148 31.72 -11.75 1.98
N GLY A 1149 30.91 -11.07 2.79
CA GLY A 1149 31.37 -10.33 3.95
C GLY A 1149 31.70 -8.84 3.72
N ALA A 1150 30.66 -8.01 3.78
CA ALA A 1150 30.78 -6.68 4.38
C ALA A 1150 29.62 -6.53 5.38
N GLY A 1151 29.76 -7.21 6.53
CA GLY A 1151 28.94 -6.96 7.70
C GLY A 1151 29.47 -5.73 8.44
N ALA A 1152 28.60 -4.74 8.64
CA ALA A 1152 28.48 -3.84 9.80
C ALA A 1152 27.53 -2.69 9.44
#